data_AF-D5VKH2-F1
#
_entry.id   AF-D5VKH2-F1
#
_cell.length_a   1.000
_cell.length_b   1.000
_cell.length_c   1.000
_cell.angle_alpha   90.00
_cell.angle_beta   90.00
_cell.angle_gamma   90.00
#
_symmetry.space_group_name_H-M   'P 1'
#
loop_
_entity.id
_entity.type
_entity.pdbx_description
1 polymer ?
#
loop_
_entity_poly.entity_id
_entity_poly.type
_entity_poly.pdbx_seq_one_letter_code
_entity_poly.pdbx_strand_id
1 'polypeptide(L)'
;MKHDPAFEIAAGRRDEIVEFGPFHLHKLHRKLRCGPEEVHIGGRGMDVLVALAERQGQVVPKQELMRAAWPHTFVHEANLKVTIAYLRRALRRHAPAGEFINTVVGRGYWLSADGPPGEDRSVGDAALAATPLPQLHDVIGREAEIARVKGLLEASRLVSVVGAGGIGKTTLAAAVAHDLAAEPGRAVAFVDLSRVIREEFVADALATALGVSSGGASLQGLCSILARQRMLLVLDTCEHVLSAVSHICEVLLARTAHLRILTTSREVLHARAEQVLWLTALAVPPDDQFDKIGPLLSYAAPRLLVRRAYEERSHSPHDADARALVQICREVDGSPLAIELVAARVAARGAATALAELKDNLLVLRRRPGAEPRRHRTLLDTLKWSYSLLTPQEASALRACSVFAGVFGHEAVLELAESVALSPIEIIDALTGLRSKSMVAMEHREGGLAYRLLDSTRAFAAALLERRDEAASAYSAHARWVLKMLGQAAADQPAMSPRLWRAVYANLIYDMRKALDWTLHRSADRLLGVQLVAAGLPLCHDLSLSSEIRANCELALSELRRMGVREPSLELRLVVGLASVSTYLATDPNQASALFQKATELAHATGDPRAECRALGAFATYELMRGRVDNVAGALMAMRPAAARANQPAALWEEEQLRAQYEIRICDFEAAHARVQRLFREMQGEAQRAVPSFQIHQKMNVQVQLAALNWLIGRSRDAIGVAEMAAVDAQQVQHGLTLVHCLAQGVVWTLIQAGEYEAVLPHIETLRSAVYRHGIAAWVPVADTYSAVIAAYLGQKPDPARLRSAFYGVRAGVAQIRHDARFTLIADAMIANGQADDAAEVLQHVFDTSAEPWGKCELLRLKAAVEQMNGRAGHARDLLFSAVEAARASGSIAWTLRAVSDLTSLSQGMEWGRESLSDLTAICESFAGEYETRDLRRARRFLTELS
;
A
#
# COMPACT_ATOMS: atom_id res chain seq x y z
N MET A 1 44.49 43.26 -37.47
CA MET A 1 44.44 42.04 -36.64
C MET A 1 43.47 41.08 -37.30
N LYS A 2 43.95 39.92 -37.76
CA LYS A 2 43.15 38.91 -38.46
C LYS A 2 42.27 38.17 -37.44
N HIS A 3 40.96 38.12 -37.70
CA HIS A 3 40.00 37.31 -36.97
C HIS A 3 40.31 35.83 -37.23
N ASP A 4 40.65 35.09 -36.18
CA ASP A 4 40.88 33.64 -36.21
C ASP A 4 39.53 32.91 -36.14
N PRO A 5 39.14 32.12 -37.16
CA PRO A 5 37.88 31.37 -37.18
C PRO A 5 37.84 30.19 -36.20
N ALA A 6 38.94 29.89 -35.51
CA ALA A 6 39.04 28.75 -34.61
C ALA A 6 38.29 28.94 -33.27
N PHE A 7 37.91 30.17 -32.90
CA PHE A 7 37.25 30.44 -31.62
C PHE A 7 35.71 30.31 -31.66
N GLU A 8 35.08 30.39 -32.85
CA GLU A 8 33.62 30.21 -33.00
C GLU A 8 33.18 28.74 -33.17
N ILE A 9 34.11 27.82 -33.48
CA ILE A 9 33.78 26.39 -33.64
C ILE A 9 33.66 25.67 -32.28
N ALA A 10 34.12 26.28 -31.18
CA ALA A 10 34.04 25.69 -29.83
C ALA A 10 32.77 26.04 -29.05
N ALA A 11 32.00 27.06 -29.46
CA ALA A 11 30.81 27.52 -28.74
C ALA A 11 29.47 27.02 -29.33
N GLY A 12 29.47 26.45 -30.55
CA GLY A 12 28.28 25.92 -31.23
C GLY A 12 28.09 24.39 -31.19
N ARG A 13 28.97 23.64 -30.51
CA ARG A 13 29.02 22.15 -30.56
C ARG A 13 28.43 21.43 -29.35
N ARG A 14 27.87 22.13 -28.36
CA ARG A 14 27.37 21.51 -27.12
C ARG A 14 25.95 20.94 -27.18
N ASP A 15 25.22 21.15 -28.28
CA ASP A 15 23.85 20.64 -28.44
C ASP A 15 23.70 19.40 -29.33
N GLU A 16 24.79 18.80 -29.84
CA GLU A 16 24.72 17.66 -30.77
C GLU A 16 24.77 16.28 -30.08
N ILE A 17 25.34 16.21 -28.87
CA ILE A 17 25.58 14.96 -28.13
C ILE A 17 24.86 15.03 -26.79
N VAL A 18 23.96 14.08 -26.53
CA VAL A 18 23.33 13.92 -25.22
C VAL A 18 23.99 12.75 -24.49
N GLU A 19 24.53 13.02 -23.31
CA GLU A 19 25.19 12.03 -22.46
C GLU A 19 24.21 11.54 -21.39
N PHE A 20 24.10 10.22 -21.21
CA PHE A 20 23.35 9.63 -20.11
C PHE A 20 24.02 8.33 -19.64
N GLY A 21 24.48 8.32 -18.39
CA GLY A 21 25.32 7.23 -17.90
C GLY A 21 26.54 6.99 -18.81
N PRO A 22 26.83 5.75 -19.25
CA PRO A 22 27.96 5.49 -20.15
C PRO A 22 27.67 5.79 -21.63
N PHE A 23 26.47 6.29 -21.97
CA PHE A 23 26.02 6.44 -23.34
C PHE A 23 26.20 7.86 -23.87
N HIS A 24 26.67 7.97 -25.12
CA HIS A 24 26.76 9.21 -25.88
C HIS A 24 25.86 9.09 -27.11
N LEU A 25 24.78 9.88 -27.16
CA LEU A 25 23.83 9.91 -28.26
C LEU A 25 24.11 11.11 -29.18
N HIS A 26 24.52 10.83 -30.41
CA HIS A 26 24.67 11.83 -31.47
C HIS A 26 23.33 12.01 -32.20
N LYS A 27 22.60 13.09 -31.90
CA LYS A 27 21.23 13.33 -32.38
C LYS A 27 21.14 13.42 -33.91
N LEU A 28 22.03 14.19 -34.54
CA LEU A 28 22.06 14.40 -36.00
C LEU A 28 22.49 13.16 -36.79
N HIS A 29 23.54 12.49 -36.31
CA HIS A 29 24.07 11.28 -36.96
C HIS A 29 23.28 10.02 -36.63
N ARG A 30 22.31 10.12 -35.70
CA ARG A 30 21.47 9.00 -35.25
C ARG A 30 22.30 7.80 -34.79
N LYS A 31 23.36 8.07 -34.02
CA LYS A 31 24.28 7.06 -33.48
C LYS A 31 24.31 7.10 -31.96
N LEU A 32 24.24 5.93 -31.35
CA LEU A 32 24.41 5.75 -29.91
C LEU A 32 25.70 4.97 -29.65
N ARG A 33 26.56 5.46 -28.76
CA ARG A 33 27.78 4.77 -28.35
C ARG A 33 27.81 4.53 -26.85
N CYS A 34 28.41 3.42 -26.43
CA CYS A 34 28.71 3.12 -25.03
C CYS A 34 30.22 2.90 -24.93
N GLY A 35 30.97 3.91 -24.49
CA GLY A 35 32.43 3.93 -24.65
C GLY A 35 32.83 3.81 -26.14
N PRO A 36 33.76 2.90 -26.52
CA PRO A 36 34.19 2.75 -27.92
C PRO A 36 33.18 2.02 -28.82
N GLU A 37 32.23 1.25 -28.25
CA GLU A 37 31.28 0.41 -29.00
C GLU A 37 30.04 1.18 -29.50
N GLU A 38 29.57 0.85 -30.70
CA GLU A 38 28.33 1.40 -31.29
C GLU A 38 27.12 0.51 -30.96
N VAL A 39 26.11 1.10 -30.29
CA VAL A 39 24.91 0.41 -29.85
C VAL A 39 23.86 0.45 -30.95
N HIS A 40 23.55 -0.71 -31.52
CA HIS A 40 22.61 -0.81 -32.63
C HIS A 40 21.15 -0.75 -32.16
N ILE A 41 20.44 0.30 -32.58
CA ILE A 41 19.02 0.54 -32.27
C ILE A 41 18.25 0.70 -33.58
N GLY A 42 17.11 0.00 -33.72
CA GLY A 42 16.22 0.15 -34.88
C GLY A 42 15.67 1.57 -35.04
N GLY A 43 15.36 1.99 -36.27
CA GLY A 43 15.02 3.39 -36.61
C GLY A 43 13.96 4.04 -35.71
N ARG A 44 12.86 3.35 -35.44
CA ARG A 44 11.79 3.84 -34.55
C ARG A 44 12.22 3.94 -33.08
N GLY A 45 13.07 3.03 -32.62
CA GLY A 45 13.67 3.12 -31.29
C GLY A 45 14.59 4.34 -31.19
N MET A 46 15.35 4.64 -32.25
CA MET A 46 16.21 5.82 -32.29
C MET A 46 15.39 7.12 -32.27
N ASP A 47 14.25 7.18 -32.98
CA ASP A 47 13.35 8.33 -32.94
C ASP A 47 12.80 8.60 -31.53
N VAL A 48 12.35 7.53 -30.85
CA VAL A 48 11.89 7.63 -29.45
C VAL A 48 13.03 8.06 -28.53
N LEU A 49 14.24 7.54 -28.72
CA LEU A 49 15.40 7.88 -27.87
C LEU A 49 15.84 9.34 -28.07
N VAL A 50 15.84 9.85 -29.29
CA VAL A 50 16.15 11.26 -29.58
C VAL A 50 15.10 12.18 -28.95
N ALA A 51 13.81 11.87 -29.10
CA ALA A 51 12.73 12.66 -28.49
C ALA A 51 12.81 12.67 -26.94
N LEU A 52 13.26 11.57 -26.33
CA LEU A 52 13.52 11.51 -24.90
C LEU A 52 14.77 12.30 -24.48
N ALA A 53 15.81 12.28 -25.32
CA ALA A 53 17.08 12.97 -25.06
C ALA A 53 16.97 14.49 -25.22
N GLU A 54 16.10 14.99 -26.11
CA GLU A 54 15.79 16.42 -26.25
C GLU A 54 15.15 17.02 -25.00
N ARG A 55 14.52 16.19 -24.16
CA ARG A 55 13.91 16.56 -22.89
C ARG A 55 14.47 15.73 -21.74
N GLN A 56 15.78 15.53 -21.73
CA GLN A 56 16.46 14.80 -20.68
C GLN A 56 16.11 15.36 -19.29
N GLY A 57 15.85 14.48 -18.33
CA GLY A 57 15.37 14.86 -17.00
C GLY A 57 13.88 15.19 -16.90
N GLN A 58 13.14 15.23 -18.03
CA GLN A 58 11.71 15.57 -18.06
C GLN A 58 10.85 14.45 -18.65
N VAL A 59 9.60 14.35 -18.18
CA VAL A 59 8.62 13.38 -18.71
C VAL A 59 8.10 13.83 -20.07
N VAL A 60 8.36 13.02 -21.09
CA VAL A 60 7.82 13.16 -22.43
C VAL A 60 6.52 12.34 -22.54
N PRO A 61 5.37 12.98 -22.84
CA PRO A 61 4.09 12.31 -22.98
C PRO A 61 4.08 11.23 -24.07
N LYS A 62 3.29 10.16 -23.87
CA LYS A 62 3.20 9.06 -24.84
C LYS A 62 2.79 9.51 -26.24
N GLN A 63 1.84 10.45 -26.33
CA GLN A 63 1.37 10.98 -27.61
C GLN A 63 2.48 11.72 -28.37
N GLU A 64 3.38 12.39 -27.66
CA GLU A 64 4.49 13.12 -28.24
C GLU A 64 5.57 12.16 -28.76
N LEU A 65 5.92 11.13 -27.98
CA LEU A 65 6.83 10.07 -28.43
C LEU A 65 6.25 9.29 -29.61
N MET A 66 4.93 9.07 -29.62
CA MET A 66 4.26 8.45 -30.74
C MET A 66 4.28 9.32 -31.99
N ARG A 67 4.09 10.65 -31.86
CA ARG A 67 4.22 11.58 -33.00
C ARG A 67 5.66 11.66 -33.51
N ALA A 68 6.64 11.64 -32.61
CA ALA A 68 8.06 11.67 -32.98
C ALA A 68 8.46 10.40 -33.75
N ALA A 69 8.07 9.23 -33.25
CA ALA A 69 8.44 7.96 -33.86
C ALA A 69 7.51 7.51 -34.98
N TRP A 70 6.26 7.99 -35.06
CA TRP A 70 5.28 7.62 -36.11
C TRP A 70 4.43 8.84 -36.53
N PRO A 71 5.01 9.87 -37.17
CA PRO A 71 4.35 11.15 -37.44
C PRO A 71 3.12 11.07 -38.37
N HIS A 72 3.05 10.03 -39.22
CA HIS A 72 1.99 9.86 -40.22
C HIS A 72 1.34 8.48 -40.16
N THR A 73 1.40 7.79 -39.02
CA THR A 73 0.84 6.45 -38.86
C THR A 73 0.12 6.33 -37.53
N PHE A 74 -1.18 6.03 -37.57
CA PHE A 74 -1.93 5.74 -36.34
C PHE A 74 -1.47 4.40 -35.79
N VAL A 75 -0.81 4.42 -34.63
CA VAL A 75 -0.31 3.22 -33.94
C VAL A 75 -0.92 3.13 -32.54
N HIS A 76 -1.32 1.92 -32.15
CA HIS A 76 -1.81 1.68 -30.79
C HIS A 76 -0.68 1.85 -29.76
N GLU A 77 -1.00 2.30 -28.53
CA GLU A 77 -0.03 2.56 -27.45
C GLU A 77 0.88 1.35 -27.15
N ALA A 78 0.38 0.14 -27.39
CA ALA A 78 1.15 -1.10 -27.28
C ALA A 78 2.47 -1.07 -28.08
N ASN A 79 2.51 -0.39 -29.23
CA ASN A 79 3.71 -0.26 -30.06
C ASN A 79 4.80 0.59 -29.39
N LEU A 80 4.40 1.67 -28.71
CA LEU A 80 5.33 2.48 -27.92
C LEU A 80 5.89 1.66 -26.75
N LYS A 81 5.05 0.87 -26.06
CA LYS A 81 5.49 -0.01 -24.96
C LYS A 81 6.52 -1.04 -25.43
N VAL A 82 6.29 -1.68 -26.57
CA VAL A 82 7.24 -2.63 -27.19
C VAL A 82 8.55 -1.94 -27.56
N THR A 83 8.47 -0.73 -28.12
CA THR A 83 9.65 0.06 -28.51
C THR A 83 10.48 0.49 -27.30
N ILE A 84 9.84 0.92 -26.22
CA ILE A 84 10.53 1.24 -24.95
C ILE A 84 11.14 -0.01 -24.31
N ALA A 85 10.44 -1.14 -24.32
CA ALA A 85 10.99 -2.41 -23.83
C ALA A 85 12.22 -2.85 -24.63
N TYR A 86 12.18 -2.68 -25.95
CA TYR A 86 13.32 -2.91 -26.83
C TYR A 86 14.50 -1.98 -26.51
N LEU A 87 14.26 -0.67 -26.34
CA LEU A 87 15.29 0.31 -25.98
C LEU A 87 15.95 -0.02 -24.64
N ARG A 88 15.15 -0.32 -23.61
CA ARG A 88 15.66 -0.74 -22.29
C ARG A 88 16.54 -1.98 -22.40
N ARG A 89 16.12 -2.97 -23.19
CA ARG A 89 16.91 -4.19 -23.42
C ARG A 89 18.22 -3.89 -24.16
N ALA A 90 18.21 -3.00 -25.15
CA ALA A 90 19.40 -2.59 -25.87
C ALA A 90 20.40 -1.87 -24.95
N LEU A 91 19.94 -0.93 -24.12
CA LEU A 91 20.79 -0.21 -23.16
C LEU A 91 21.33 -1.14 -22.06
N ARG A 92 20.50 -2.03 -21.51
CA ARG A 92 20.91 -2.98 -20.45
C ARG A 92 21.98 -3.99 -20.88
N ARG A 93 22.11 -4.28 -22.19
CA ARG A 93 23.19 -5.15 -22.69
C ARG A 93 24.57 -4.55 -22.46
N HIS A 94 24.69 -3.23 -22.57
CA HIS A 94 25.97 -2.52 -22.43
C HIS A 94 26.15 -1.92 -21.02
N ALA A 95 25.05 -1.67 -20.29
CA ALA A 95 25.09 -1.17 -18.90
C ALA A 95 24.03 -1.88 -18.03
N PRO A 96 24.36 -3.04 -17.42
CA PRO A 96 23.39 -3.92 -16.75
C PRO A 96 22.74 -3.33 -15.49
N ALA A 97 23.44 -2.43 -14.79
CA ALA A 97 23.00 -1.84 -13.52
C ALA A 97 22.23 -0.52 -13.67
N GLY A 98 22.17 0.07 -14.87
CA GLY A 98 21.56 1.38 -15.11
C GLY A 98 20.13 1.30 -15.65
N GLU A 99 19.25 2.14 -15.11
CA GLU A 99 17.90 2.35 -15.64
C GLU A 99 17.78 3.76 -16.24
N PHE A 100 18.02 3.84 -17.55
CA PHE A 100 18.16 5.12 -18.25
C PHE A 100 16.83 5.68 -18.78
N ILE A 101 15.88 4.80 -19.13
CA ILE A 101 14.55 5.21 -19.60
C ILE A 101 13.53 4.78 -18.54
N ASN A 102 12.87 5.75 -17.93
CA ASN A 102 11.94 5.55 -16.83
C ASN A 102 10.48 5.71 -17.28
N THR A 103 9.55 4.97 -16.66
CA THR A 103 8.11 5.05 -16.97
C THR A 103 7.41 5.83 -15.87
N VAL A 104 6.59 6.81 -16.25
CA VAL A 104 5.56 7.37 -15.36
C VAL A 104 4.21 6.83 -15.82
N VAL A 105 3.64 5.91 -15.04
CA VAL A 105 2.40 5.21 -15.38
C VAL A 105 1.29 6.23 -15.68
N GLY A 106 0.63 6.05 -16.82
CA GLY A 106 -0.42 6.97 -17.30
C GLY A 106 0.06 8.26 -17.96
N ARG A 107 1.34 8.67 -17.83
CA ARG A 107 1.81 9.97 -18.32
C ARG A 107 2.80 9.90 -19.48
N GLY A 108 3.82 9.04 -19.41
CA GLY A 108 4.89 9.05 -20.42
C GLY A 108 6.18 8.38 -19.98
N TYR A 109 7.28 8.79 -20.60
CA TYR A 109 8.62 8.26 -20.34
C TYR A 109 9.62 9.40 -20.20
N TRP A 110 10.73 9.20 -19.49
CA TRP A 110 11.81 10.18 -19.41
C TRP A 110 13.19 9.52 -19.44
N LEU A 111 14.20 10.27 -19.84
CA LEU A 111 15.60 9.84 -19.87
C LEU A 111 16.36 10.42 -18.66
N SER A 112 16.98 9.56 -17.86
CA SER A 112 17.83 9.97 -16.73
C SER A 112 19.10 10.64 -17.25
N ALA A 113 19.52 11.75 -16.63
CA ALA A 113 20.77 12.44 -16.97
C ALA A 113 22.00 11.71 -16.42
N ASP A 114 21.92 11.22 -15.19
CA ASP A 114 22.99 10.47 -14.53
C ASP A 114 22.54 9.06 -14.16
N GLY A 115 23.50 8.14 -13.99
CA GLY A 115 23.27 6.86 -13.32
C GLY A 115 22.58 7.04 -11.95
N PRO A 116 22.18 5.95 -11.27
CA PRO A 116 21.31 6.05 -10.10
C PRO A 116 21.85 7.10 -9.11
N PRO A 117 21.03 8.09 -8.68
CA PRO A 117 21.46 9.00 -7.64
C PRO A 117 21.86 8.16 -6.44
N GLY A 118 23.09 8.38 -5.99
CA GLY A 118 23.70 7.70 -4.86
C GLY A 118 22.76 7.65 -3.66
N GLU A 119 22.79 6.47 -3.03
CA GLU A 119 22.36 6.19 -1.67
C GLU A 119 22.81 7.31 -0.74
N ASP A 120 21.87 8.14 -0.27
CA ASP A 120 21.86 8.73 1.07
C ASP A 120 20.66 9.68 1.22
N ARG A 121 19.50 9.12 1.58
CA ARG A 121 18.38 9.90 2.14
C ARG A 121 17.70 9.13 3.25
N SER A 122 18.00 9.58 4.47
CA SER A 122 17.47 9.12 5.75
C SER A 122 15.94 9.18 5.78
N VAL A 123 15.38 8.05 6.17
CA VAL A 123 14.00 7.87 6.59
C VAL A 123 14.13 7.26 7.98
N GLY A 124 13.76 8.00 9.01
CA GLY A 124 13.95 7.65 10.41
C GLY A 124 13.21 6.37 10.85
N ASP A 125 13.56 5.89 12.03
CA ASP A 125 13.20 4.60 12.67
C ASP A 125 11.68 4.36 12.90
N ALA A 126 10.84 4.36 11.86
CA ALA A 126 9.46 3.90 11.97
C ALA A 126 9.40 2.38 11.79
N ALA A 127 9.25 1.63 12.90
CA ALA A 127 9.12 0.18 12.91
C ALA A 127 8.04 -0.33 11.92
N LEU A 128 8.38 -1.37 11.16
CA LEU A 128 7.42 -2.09 10.31
C LEU A 128 6.37 -2.76 11.18
N ALA A 129 5.10 -2.64 10.80
CA ALA A 129 4.06 -3.53 11.32
C ALA A 129 4.11 -4.82 10.51
N ALA A 130 4.98 -5.75 10.92
CA ALA A 130 5.04 -7.06 10.29
C ALA A 130 3.81 -7.90 10.68
N THR A 131 3.31 -8.72 9.75
CA THR A 131 2.26 -9.70 10.05
C THR A 131 2.63 -10.54 11.27
N PRO A 132 1.68 -10.79 12.20
CA PRO A 132 1.94 -11.67 13.32
C PRO A 132 2.39 -13.04 12.81
N LEU A 133 3.45 -13.57 13.42
CA LEU A 133 3.99 -14.88 13.06
C LEU A 133 2.91 -15.95 13.25
N PRO A 134 2.89 -16.98 12.37
CA PRO A 134 2.00 -18.11 12.55
C PRO A 134 2.22 -18.74 13.93
N GLN A 135 1.15 -19.18 14.60
CA GLN A 135 1.28 -19.88 15.88
C GLN A 135 2.20 -21.09 15.73
N LEU A 136 3.20 -21.19 16.60
CA LEU A 136 4.12 -22.31 16.62
C LEU A 136 3.57 -23.39 17.54
N HIS A 137 3.21 -24.53 16.97
CA HIS A 137 2.94 -25.76 17.71
C HIS A 137 4.27 -26.49 18.00
N ASP A 138 4.26 -27.44 18.95
CA ASP A 138 5.45 -28.25 19.29
C ASP A 138 6.17 -28.80 18.05
N VAL A 139 7.39 -28.31 17.81
CA VAL A 139 8.22 -28.72 16.68
C VAL A 139 9.04 -29.94 17.10
N ILE A 140 8.74 -31.11 16.53
CA ILE A 140 9.36 -32.37 16.93
C ILE A 140 10.47 -32.76 15.93
N GLY A 141 11.72 -32.81 16.40
CA GLY A 141 12.80 -33.48 15.67
C GLY A 141 13.32 -32.68 14.47
N ARG A 142 13.27 -31.36 14.55
CA ARG A 142 13.79 -30.42 13.55
C ARG A 142 14.84 -29.47 14.11
N GLU A 143 15.36 -29.76 15.30
CA GLU A 143 16.29 -28.87 16.02
C GLU A 143 17.58 -28.66 15.22
N ALA A 144 18.09 -29.73 14.57
CA ALA A 144 19.27 -29.65 13.71
C ALA A 144 19.01 -28.85 12.42
N GLU A 145 17.86 -29.02 11.78
CA GLU A 145 17.49 -28.27 10.59
C GLU A 145 17.23 -26.79 10.88
N ILE A 146 16.62 -26.46 12.03
CA ILE A 146 16.46 -25.07 12.48
C ILE A 146 17.85 -24.42 12.60
N ALA A 147 18.78 -25.06 13.31
CA ALA A 147 20.15 -24.57 13.45
C ALA A 147 20.85 -24.41 12.09
N ARG A 148 20.65 -25.36 11.17
CA ARG A 148 21.23 -25.32 9.83
C ARG A 148 20.65 -24.18 8.98
N VAL A 149 19.33 -23.95 9.01
CA VAL A 149 18.71 -22.82 8.29
C VAL A 149 19.22 -21.49 8.85
N LYS A 150 19.35 -21.35 10.17
CA LYS A 150 19.94 -20.15 10.79
C LYS A 150 21.37 -19.91 10.31
N GLY A 151 22.23 -20.94 10.33
CA GLY A 151 23.60 -20.83 9.82
C GLY A 151 23.67 -20.49 8.32
N LEU A 152 22.78 -21.06 7.50
CA LEU A 152 22.69 -20.70 6.07
C LEU A 152 22.22 -19.25 5.88
N LEU A 153 21.27 -18.77 6.69
CA LEU A 153 20.82 -17.37 6.65
C LEU A 153 21.93 -16.41 7.10
N GLU A 154 22.85 -16.83 7.96
CA GLU A 154 24.03 -16.02 8.29
C GLU A 154 25.01 -15.93 7.11
N ALA A 155 25.27 -17.06 6.45
CA ALA A 155 26.19 -17.16 5.32
C ALA A 155 25.63 -16.65 3.98
N SER A 156 24.31 -16.57 3.83
CA SER A 156 23.65 -16.23 2.57
C SER A 156 22.34 -15.49 2.78
N ARG A 157 22.01 -14.61 1.83
CA ARG A 157 20.84 -13.72 1.96
C ARG A 157 19.55 -14.31 1.39
N LEU A 158 19.62 -15.39 0.63
CA LEU A 158 18.47 -16.14 0.13
C LEU A 158 18.66 -17.61 0.46
N VAL A 159 17.80 -18.14 1.33
CA VAL A 159 17.77 -19.56 1.67
C VAL A 159 16.41 -20.11 1.29
N SER A 160 16.41 -21.21 0.54
CA SER A 160 15.19 -21.88 0.10
C SER A 160 15.12 -23.27 0.73
N VAL A 161 14.10 -23.47 1.57
CA VAL A 161 13.76 -24.78 2.11
C VAL A 161 12.91 -25.49 1.07
N VAL A 162 13.53 -26.44 0.38
CA VAL A 162 12.90 -27.20 -0.70
C VAL A 162 12.64 -28.62 -0.22
N GLY A 163 11.44 -29.12 -0.47
CA GLY A 163 11.09 -30.47 -0.07
C GLY A 163 9.66 -30.82 -0.44
N ALA A 164 9.33 -32.11 -0.34
CA ALA A 164 8.02 -32.60 -0.73
C ALA A 164 6.87 -31.90 0.03
N GLY A 165 5.65 -31.98 -0.51
CA GLY A 165 4.45 -31.57 0.22
C GLY A 165 4.37 -32.28 1.58
N GLY A 166 3.84 -31.61 2.61
CA GLY A 166 3.64 -32.22 3.94
C GLY A 166 4.90 -32.56 4.75
N ILE A 167 6.10 -32.19 4.27
CA ILE A 167 7.38 -32.51 4.93
C ILE A 167 7.72 -31.59 6.13
N GLY A 168 6.89 -30.57 6.39
CA GLY A 168 7.05 -29.63 7.50
C GLY A 168 7.86 -28.36 7.19
N LYS A 169 7.93 -27.93 5.92
CA LYS A 169 8.68 -26.71 5.52
C LYS A 169 8.14 -25.45 6.21
N THR A 170 6.82 -25.26 6.19
CA THR A 170 6.14 -24.13 6.84
C THR A 170 6.39 -24.14 8.35
N THR A 171 6.32 -25.31 9.00
CA THR A 171 6.64 -25.47 10.43
C THR A 171 8.10 -25.10 10.74
N LEU A 172 9.04 -25.55 9.90
CA LEU A 172 10.46 -25.20 10.03
C LEU A 172 10.69 -23.69 9.85
N ALA A 173 10.08 -23.09 8.84
CA ALA A 173 10.20 -21.65 8.57
C ALA A 173 9.57 -20.80 9.67
N ALA A 174 8.42 -21.21 10.22
CA ALA A 174 7.80 -20.59 11.36
C ALA A 174 8.69 -20.67 12.62
N ALA A 175 9.29 -21.83 12.89
CA ALA A 175 10.20 -22.00 14.03
C ALA A 175 11.41 -21.06 13.92
N VAL A 176 12.05 -21.02 12.75
CA VAL A 176 13.16 -20.10 12.47
C VAL A 176 12.73 -18.64 12.60
N ALA A 177 11.52 -18.29 12.13
CA ALA A 177 10.98 -16.95 12.23
C ALA A 177 10.78 -16.51 13.69
N HIS A 178 10.24 -17.38 14.54
CA HIS A 178 10.06 -17.13 15.98
C HIS A 178 11.40 -16.95 16.71
N ASP A 179 12.35 -17.85 16.47
CA ASP A 179 13.70 -17.76 17.05
C ASP A 179 14.39 -16.45 16.68
N LEU A 180 14.27 -16.02 15.42
CA LEU A 180 14.92 -14.81 14.91
C LEU A 180 14.16 -13.53 15.27
N ALA A 181 12.86 -13.60 15.55
CA ALA A 181 12.09 -12.48 16.06
C ALA A 181 12.37 -12.18 17.54
N ALA A 182 12.85 -13.18 18.30
CA ALA A 182 13.31 -12.99 19.67
C ALA A 182 14.67 -12.26 19.77
N GLU A 183 15.41 -12.15 18.66
CA GLU A 183 16.69 -11.42 18.60
C GLU A 183 16.46 -9.90 18.54
N PRO A 184 17.06 -9.09 19.43
CA PRO A 184 16.90 -7.64 19.42
C PRO A 184 17.34 -7.01 18.09
N GLY A 185 16.53 -6.09 17.55
CA GLY A 185 16.88 -5.31 16.35
C GLY A 185 16.71 -6.04 15.01
N ARG A 186 16.05 -7.21 14.98
CA ARG A 186 15.69 -7.92 13.74
C ARG A 186 14.18 -7.96 13.56
N ALA A 187 13.68 -7.35 12.49
CA ALA A 187 12.27 -7.46 12.10
C ALA A 187 12.03 -8.78 11.34
N VAL A 188 10.87 -9.40 11.51
CA VAL A 188 10.49 -10.62 10.78
C VAL A 188 9.10 -10.45 10.19
N ALA A 189 8.95 -10.65 8.88
CA ALA A 189 7.64 -10.71 8.22
C ALA A 189 7.40 -12.08 7.61
N PHE A 190 6.19 -12.61 7.84
CA PHE A 190 5.76 -13.88 7.30
C PHE A 190 4.66 -13.66 6.25
N VAL A 191 4.93 -14.11 5.02
CA VAL A 191 4.02 -14.00 3.87
C VAL A 191 3.57 -15.40 3.47
N ASP A 192 2.32 -15.69 3.76
CA ASP A 192 1.65 -16.92 3.31
C ASP A 192 1.18 -16.74 1.87
N LEU A 193 1.96 -17.23 0.90
CA LEU A 193 1.61 -17.14 -0.52
C LEU A 193 0.56 -18.17 -0.92
N SER A 194 0.17 -19.13 -0.07
CA SER A 194 -0.90 -20.09 -0.41
C SER A 194 -2.25 -19.42 -0.74
N ARG A 195 -2.42 -18.18 -0.30
CA ARG A 195 -3.62 -17.34 -0.52
C ARG A 195 -3.52 -16.49 -1.78
N VAL A 196 -2.37 -16.48 -2.45
CA VAL A 196 -2.14 -15.72 -3.68
C VAL A 196 -2.63 -16.53 -4.86
N ILE A 197 -3.60 -15.99 -5.59
CA ILE A 197 -4.28 -16.74 -6.66
C ILE A 197 -3.49 -16.64 -7.98
N ARG A 198 -2.74 -15.54 -8.19
CA ARG A 198 -2.00 -15.27 -9.43
C ARG A 198 -0.68 -14.56 -9.17
N GLU A 199 0.29 -14.76 -10.07
CA GLU A 199 1.65 -14.23 -9.98
C GLU A 199 1.72 -12.71 -9.83
N GLU A 200 0.82 -11.96 -10.49
CA GLU A 200 0.81 -10.49 -10.37
C GLU A 200 0.50 -9.98 -8.96
N PHE A 201 -0.15 -10.78 -8.11
CA PHE A 201 -0.54 -10.37 -6.75
C PHE A 201 0.54 -10.69 -5.70
N VAL A 202 1.68 -11.27 -6.08
CA VAL A 202 2.75 -11.59 -5.13
C VAL A 202 3.35 -10.32 -4.50
N ALA A 203 3.58 -9.28 -5.30
CA ALA A 203 4.06 -8.00 -4.79
C ALA A 203 3.05 -7.35 -3.83
N ASP A 204 1.75 -7.52 -4.11
CA ASP A 204 0.66 -7.02 -3.28
C ASP A 204 0.54 -7.77 -1.95
N ALA A 205 0.71 -9.09 -1.97
CA ALA A 205 0.75 -9.92 -0.77
C ALA A 205 1.96 -9.58 0.11
N LEU A 206 3.12 -9.38 -0.53
CA LEU A 206 4.34 -8.93 0.14
C LEU A 206 4.15 -7.55 0.75
N ALA A 207 3.57 -6.62 -0.01
CA ALA A 207 3.24 -5.30 0.48
C ALA A 207 2.32 -5.43 1.71
N THR A 208 1.22 -6.17 1.59
CA THR A 208 0.24 -6.36 2.68
C THR A 208 0.90 -6.90 3.95
N ALA A 209 1.77 -7.90 3.84
CA ALA A 209 2.48 -8.49 4.97
C ALA A 209 3.51 -7.55 5.64
N LEU A 210 4.02 -6.58 4.88
CA LEU A 210 4.88 -5.50 5.38
C LEU A 210 4.07 -4.30 5.91
N GLY A 211 2.74 -4.39 5.92
CA GLY A 211 1.85 -3.28 6.26
C GLY A 211 1.83 -2.19 5.19
N VAL A 212 2.02 -2.57 3.92
CA VAL A 212 2.08 -1.73 2.71
C VAL A 212 0.89 -2.04 1.80
N SER A 213 0.09 -1.04 1.40
CA SER A 213 -1.05 -1.27 0.48
C SER A 213 -0.56 -1.50 -0.93
N SER A 214 -1.19 -2.48 -1.59
CA SER A 214 -0.96 -2.94 -2.96
C SER A 214 -1.04 -1.84 -4.02
N GLY A 215 -1.74 -0.74 -3.74
CA GLY A 215 -2.11 0.25 -4.76
C GLY A 215 -1.06 1.23 -5.26
N GLY A 216 0.12 1.21 -4.66
CA GLY A 216 1.23 2.06 -5.06
C GLY A 216 2.60 1.50 -4.70
N ALA A 217 2.66 0.29 -4.16
CA ALA A 217 3.92 -0.37 -3.83
C ALA A 217 4.58 -0.88 -5.12
N SER A 218 5.28 0.01 -5.81
CA SER A 218 6.30 -0.47 -6.75
C SER A 218 7.31 -1.31 -5.97
N LEU A 219 7.87 -2.32 -6.61
CA LEU A 219 9.00 -3.09 -6.06
C LEU A 219 10.10 -2.17 -5.49
N GLN A 220 10.28 -0.99 -6.09
CA GLN A 220 11.18 0.05 -5.60
C GLN A 220 10.76 0.65 -4.25
N GLY A 221 9.47 0.92 -4.04
CA GLY A 221 8.94 1.35 -2.75
C GLY A 221 9.21 0.31 -1.66
N LEU A 222 8.93 -0.97 -1.95
CA LEU A 222 9.24 -2.09 -1.05
C LEU A 222 10.74 -2.18 -0.74
N CYS A 223 11.60 -2.06 -1.75
CA CYS A 223 13.06 -2.04 -1.55
C CYS A 223 13.49 -0.91 -0.60
N SER A 224 12.95 0.29 -0.77
CA SER A 224 13.28 1.44 0.07
C SER A 224 12.94 1.22 1.54
N ILE A 225 11.83 0.53 1.81
CA ILE A 225 11.39 0.18 3.17
C ILE A 225 12.30 -0.90 3.76
N LEU A 226 12.55 -1.95 2.99
CA LEU A 226 13.34 -3.11 3.41
C LEU A 226 14.83 -2.79 3.57
N ALA A 227 15.35 -1.76 2.90
CA ALA A 227 16.75 -1.34 3.01
C ALA A 227 17.10 -0.75 4.39
N ARG A 228 16.12 -0.27 5.14
CA ARG A 228 16.32 0.55 6.35
C ARG A 228 16.53 -0.25 7.64
N GLN A 229 16.26 -1.55 7.63
CA GLN A 229 16.35 -2.38 8.83
C GLN A 229 16.88 -3.79 8.53
N ARG A 230 17.44 -4.42 9.55
CA ARG A 230 17.84 -5.83 9.48
C ARG A 230 16.56 -6.66 9.54
N MET A 231 16.19 -7.29 8.43
CA MET A 231 14.92 -7.98 8.31
C MET A 231 15.09 -9.41 7.78
N LEU A 232 14.29 -10.33 8.33
CA LEU A 232 13.98 -11.60 7.71
C LEU A 232 12.60 -11.53 7.05
N LEU A 233 12.57 -11.81 5.75
CA LEU A 233 11.34 -12.00 5.00
C LEU A 233 11.13 -13.50 4.75
N VAL A 234 10.04 -14.05 5.28
CA VAL A 234 9.66 -15.45 5.05
C VAL A 234 8.57 -15.50 3.99
N LEU A 235 8.86 -16.15 2.85
CA LEU A 235 7.91 -16.40 1.77
C LEU A 235 7.51 -17.87 1.78
N ASP A 236 6.33 -18.18 2.30
CA ASP A 236 5.87 -19.55 2.45
C ASP A 236 5.02 -19.99 1.24
N THR A 237 5.18 -21.24 0.82
CA THR A 237 4.39 -21.89 -0.25
C THR A 237 4.56 -21.24 -1.63
N CYS A 238 5.81 -21.10 -2.09
CA CYS A 238 6.13 -20.40 -3.35
C CYS A 238 5.83 -21.21 -4.63
N GLU A 239 5.51 -22.51 -4.54
CA GLU A 239 5.48 -23.44 -5.69
C GLU A 239 4.56 -23.04 -6.87
N HIS A 240 3.52 -22.25 -6.62
CA HIS A 240 2.53 -21.85 -7.64
C HIS A 240 2.83 -20.48 -8.28
N VAL A 241 3.83 -19.76 -7.77
CA VAL A 241 4.21 -18.40 -8.20
C VAL A 241 5.74 -18.24 -8.29
N LEU A 242 6.45 -19.32 -8.61
CA LEU A 242 7.93 -19.39 -8.56
C LEU A 242 8.60 -18.30 -9.40
N SER A 243 8.10 -18.05 -10.61
CA SER A 243 8.68 -17.05 -11.52
C SER A 243 8.64 -15.65 -10.91
N ALA A 244 7.47 -15.24 -10.40
CA ALA A 244 7.28 -13.95 -9.76
C ALA A 244 8.11 -13.82 -8.48
N VAL A 245 8.09 -14.83 -7.61
CA VAL A 245 8.87 -14.83 -6.36
C VAL A 245 10.37 -14.75 -6.65
N SER A 246 10.87 -15.51 -7.62
CA SER A 246 12.28 -15.53 -8.01
C SER A 246 12.74 -14.14 -8.45
N HIS A 247 11.97 -13.52 -9.35
CA HIS A 247 12.24 -12.15 -9.81
C HIS A 247 12.20 -11.12 -8.67
N ILE A 248 11.19 -11.20 -7.80
CA ILE A 248 11.04 -10.29 -6.66
C ILE A 248 12.23 -10.43 -5.70
N CYS A 249 12.60 -11.65 -5.33
CA CYS A 249 13.75 -11.91 -4.46
C CYS A 249 15.04 -11.30 -5.02
N GLU A 250 15.31 -11.47 -6.32
CA GLU A 250 16.49 -10.88 -6.96
C GLU A 250 16.51 -9.35 -6.89
N VAL A 251 15.37 -8.71 -7.18
CA VAL A 251 15.26 -7.25 -7.14
C VAL A 251 15.40 -6.72 -5.71
N LEU A 252 14.76 -7.37 -4.73
CA LEU A 252 14.84 -6.97 -3.33
C LEU A 252 16.28 -7.09 -2.80
N LEU A 253 16.95 -8.22 -3.07
CA LEU A 253 18.31 -8.47 -2.57
C LEU A 253 19.34 -7.54 -3.21
N ALA A 254 19.17 -7.20 -4.48
CA ALA A 254 20.04 -6.26 -5.18
C ALA A 254 19.96 -4.82 -4.64
N ARG A 255 18.82 -4.43 -4.03
CA ARG A 255 18.53 -3.06 -3.59
C ARG A 255 18.50 -2.89 -2.06
N THR A 256 18.87 -3.92 -1.32
CA THR A 256 18.91 -3.91 0.15
C THR A 256 20.21 -4.54 0.58
N ALA A 257 20.86 -4.04 1.65
CA ALA A 257 22.10 -4.63 2.15
C ALA A 257 21.85 -5.67 3.26
N HIS A 258 20.79 -5.48 4.06
CA HIS A 258 20.57 -6.23 5.30
C HIS A 258 19.36 -7.18 5.27
N LEU A 259 18.62 -7.23 4.16
CA LEU A 259 17.50 -8.15 3.97
C LEU A 259 18.01 -9.57 3.78
N ARG A 260 17.41 -10.49 4.53
CA ARG A 260 17.51 -11.94 4.33
C ARG A 260 16.13 -12.49 3.97
N ILE A 261 16.09 -13.44 3.06
CA ILE A 261 14.87 -14.06 2.59
C ILE A 261 14.95 -15.56 2.85
N LEU A 262 13.94 -16.10 3.51
CA LEU A 262 13.71 -17.53 3.68
C LEU A 262 12.49 -17.90 2.84
N THR A 263 12.63 -18.80 1.87
CA THR A 263 11.50 -19.29 1.10
C THR A 263 11.19 -20.75 1.41
N THR A 264 9.92 -21.14 1.32
CA THR A 264 9.53 -22.56 1.31
C THR A 264 8.85 -22.89 -0.01
N SER A 265 9.23 -24.05 -0.59
CA SER A 265 8.69 -24.50 -1.87
C SER A 265 8.84 -26.01 -2.06
N ARG A 266 8.09 -26.57 -2.99
CA ARG A 266 8.31 -27.95 -3.48
C ARG A 266 9.45 -28.05 -4.48
N GLU A 267 9.73 -26.95 -5.16
CA GLU A 267 10.72 -26.86 -6.23
C GLU A 267 11.71 -25.72 -5.93
N VAL A 268 12.89 -25.80 -6.53
CA VAL A 268 13.93 -24.76 -6.41
C VAL A 268 13.44 -23.47 -7.06
N LEU A 269 13.75 -22.32 -6.46
CA LEU A 269 13.29 -21.02 -6.95
C LEU A 269 14.03 -20.57 -8.22
N HIS A 270 15.23 -21.10 -8.44
CA HIS A 270 16.14 -20.77 -9.54
C HIS A 270 16.61 -19.31 -9.55
N ALA A 271 16.71 -18.70 -8.36
CA ALA A 271 17.24 -17.35 -8.20
C ALA A 271 18.78 -17.36 -8.10
N ARG A 272 19.46 -16.33 -8.62
CA ARG A 272 20.94 -16.32 -8.75
C ARG A 272 21.74 -16.57 -7.46
N ALA A 273 21.25 -16.11 -6.31
CA ALA A 273 21.95 -16.18 -5.02
C ALA A 273 21.31 -17.19 -4.05
N GLU A 274 20.49 -18.11 -4.57
CA GLU A 274 19.73 -19.08 -3.78
C GLU A 274 20.65 -20.15 -3.15
N GLN A 275 20.58 -20.30 -1.82
CA GLN A 275 21.09 -21.47 -1.12
C GLN A 275 19.95 -22.42 -0.80
N VAL A 276 20.02 -23.63 -1.36
CA VAL A 276 18.96 -24.63 -1.21
C VAL A 276 19.25 -25.55 -0.03
N LEU A 277 18.33 -25.59 0.94
CA LEU A 277 18.26 -26.64 1.94
C LEU A 277 17.18 -27.64 1.54
N TRP A 278 17.61 -28.86 1.20
CA TRP A 278 16.71 -29.97 0.94
C TRP A 278 16.19 -30.54 2.27
N LEU A 279 14.94 -30.27 2.58
CA LEU A 279 14.31 -30.79 3.80
C LEU A 279 13.92 -32.25 3.60
N THR A 280 14.55 -33.13 4.36
CA THR A 280 14.28 -34.57 4.34
C THR A 280 13.14 -34.94 5.27
N ALA A 281 12.61 -36.15 5.11
CA ALA A 281 11.67 -36.75 6.05
C ALA A 281 12.27 -36.87 7.46
N LEU A 282 11.40 -37.04 8.46
CA LEU A 282 11.83 -37.28 9.83
C LEU A 282 12.56 -38.63 9.91
N ALA A 283 13.58 -38.68 10.76
CA ALA A 283 14.37 -39.89 10.96
C ALA A 283 13.48 -41.06 11.41
N VAL A 284 13.59 -42.18 10.70
CA VAL A 284 12.94 -43.46 11.00
C VAL A 284 14.04 -44.46 11.37
N PRO A 285 13.81 -45.38 12.33
CA PRO A 285 14.81 -46.38 12.70
C PRO A 285 15.23 -47.29 11.53
N PRO A 286 16.55 -47.63 11.43
CA PRO A 286 17.10 -48.45 10.34
C PRO A 286 16.77 -49.95 10.45
N ASP A 287 16.42 -50.44 11.65
CA ASP A 287 15.91 -51.80 11.89
C ASP A 287 14.51 -51.80 12.53
N ASP A 288 13.77 -52.91 12.42
CA ASP A 288 12.43 -53.11 13.01
C ASP A 288 12.46 -53.84 14.36
N GLN A 289 13.66 -54.20 14.84
CA GLN A 289 13.88 -54.91 16.10
C GLN A 289 13.88 -53.96 17.31
N PHE A 290 12.75 -53.29 17.52
CA PHE A 290 12.50 -52.51 18.72
C PHE A 290 11.39 -53.18 19.53
N ASP A 291 11.74 -53.66 20.73
CA ASP A 291 10.81 -54.31 21.65
C ASP A 291 10.31 -53.36 22.76
N LYS A 292 10.80 -52.11 22.78
CA LYS A 292 10.43 -51.08 23.76
C LYS A 292 10.23 -49.72 23.09
N ILE A 293 9.27 -48.93 23.59
CA ILE A 293 8.97 -47.59 23.08
C ILE A 293 10.04 -46.57 23.49
N GLY A 294 10.60 -46.68 24.69
CA GLY A 294 11.58 -45.70 25.18
C GLY A 294 12.72 -45.39 24.19
N PRO A 295 13.46 -46.41 23.72
CA PRO A 295 14.50 -46.23 22.69
C PRO A 295 13.97 -45.71 21.35
N LEU A 296 12.75 -46.10 20.99
CA LEU A 296 12.09 -45.70 19.73
C LEU A 296 11.84 -44.18 19.66
N LEU A 297 11.52 -43.53 20.79
CA LEU A 297 11.26 -42.10 20.88
C LEU A 297 12.50 -41.21 20.64
N SER A 298 13.70 -41.79 20.55
CA SER A 298 14.90 -41.07 20.09
C SER A 298 14.83 -40.68 18.61
N TYR A 299 13.99 -41.37 17.83
CA TYR A 299 13.74 -41.07 16.43
C TYR A 299 12.54 -40.15 16.26
N ALA A 300 12.69 -39.14 15.40
CA ALA A 300 11.70 -38.08 15.27
C ALA A 300 10.34 -38.55 14.71
N ALA A 301 10.33 -39.47 13.73
CA ALA A 301 9.08 -39.96 13.14
C ALA A 301 8.22 -40.76 14.15
N PRO A 302 8.77 -41.76 14.86
CA PRO A 302 8.03 -42.45 15.91
C PRO A 302 7.62 -41.55 17.07
N ARG A 303 8.47 -40.59 17.46
CA ARG A 303 8.13 -39.60 18.48
C ARG A 303 6.92 -38.75 18.09
N LEU A 304 6.85 -38.30 16.83
CA LEU A 304 5.68 -37.59 16.29
C LEU A 304 4.45 -38.50 16.26
N LEU A 305 4.58 -39.74 15.78
CA LEU A 305 3.47 -40.69 15.70
C LEU A 305 2.86 -40.96 17.08
N VAL A 306 3.70 -41.27 18.08
CA VAL A 306 3.27 -41.50 19.46
C VAL A 306 2.65 -40.24 20.04
N ARG A 307 3.29 -39.07 19.89
CA ARG A 307 2.73 -37.82 20.40
C ARG A 307 1.32 -37.60 19.86
N ARG A 308 1.11 -37.74 18.55
CA ARG A 308 -0.17 -37.50 17.89
C ARG A 308 -1.22 -38.56 18.13
N ALA A 309 -0.84 -39.84 18.23
CA ALA A 309 -1.79 -40.92 18.45
C ALA A 309 -2.36 -40.94 19.88
N TYR A 310 -1.62 -40.38 20.85
CA TYR A 310 -1.96 -40.46 22.27
C TYR A 310 -2.15 -39.08 22.95
N GLU A 311 -2.20 -37.97 22.18
CA GLU A 311 -2.28 -36.58 22.69
C GLU A 311 -3.58 -36.28 23.46
N GLU A 312 -4.70 -36.88 23.07
CA GLU A 312 -6.05 -36.58 23.61
C GLU A 312 -6.71 -37.75 24.36
N ARG A 313 -5.96 -38.81 24.74
CA ARG A 313 -6.56 -40.05 25.30
C ARG A 313 -5.93 -40.53 26.61
N SER A 314 -6.76 -41.17 27.44
CA SER A 314 -6.37 -41.77 28.74
C SER A 314 -5.48 -43.01 28.65
N HIS A 315 -4.97 -43.35 27.46
CA HIS A 315 -4.19 -44.56 27.22
C HIS A 315 -2.77 -44.17 26.80
N SER A 316 -1.78 -44.83 27.37
CA SER A 316 -0.37 -44.69 26.98
C SER A 316 0.03 -45.79 25.98
N PRO A 317 0.99 -45.52 25.08
CA PRO A 317 1.51 -46.53 24.17
C PRO A 317 2.13 -47.69 24.97
N HIS A 318 1.92 -48.94 24.52
CA HIS A 318 2.45 -50.13 25.19
C HIS A 318 3.67 -50.69 24.46
N ASP A 319 4.66 -51.26 25.16
CA ASP A 319 5.90 -51.72 24.52
C ASP A 319 5.67 -52.73 23.37
N ALA A 320 4.55 -53.47 23.42
CA ALA A 320 4.09 -54.34 22.34
C ALA A 320 3.80 -53.63 21.00
N ASP A 321 3.51 -52.32 21.02
CA ASP A 321 3.24 -51.51 19.83
C ASP A 321 4.53 -51.07 19.11
N ALA A 322 5.70 -51.18 19.75
CA ALA A 322 6.96 -50.60 19.26
C ALA A 322 7.30 -51.03 17.83
N ARG A 323 7.22 -52.34 17.51
CA ARG A 323 7.48 -52.86 16.16
C ARG A 323 6.48 -52.32 15.14
N ALA A 324 5.19 -52.25 15.50
CA ALA A 324 4.16 -51.77 14.59
C ALA A 324 4.34 -50.28 14.28
N LEU A 325 4.66 -49.46 15.29
CA LEU A 325 4.93 -48.02 15.14
C LEU A 325 6.13 -47.76 14.21
N VAL A 326 7.23 -48.52 14.36
CA VAL A 326 8.38 -48.44 13.45
C VAL A 326 7.97 -48.73 12.01
N GLN A 327 7.24 -49.84 11.80
CA GLN A 327 6.84 -50.25 10.45
C GLN A 327 5.87 -49.24 9.82
N ILE A 328 4.97 -48.63 10.59
CA ILE A 328 4.12 -47.54 10.11
C ILE A 328 4.97 -46.37 9.64
N CYS A 329 5.91 -45.89 10.47
CA CYS A 329 6.79 -44.78 10.12
C CYS A 329 7.62 -45.04 8.85
N ARG A 330 7.98 -46.30 8.58
CA ARG A 330 8.66 -46.71 7.34
C ARG A 330 7.74 -46.68 6.13
N GLU A 331 6.53 -47.21 6.25
CA GLU A 331 5.60 -47.25 5.11
C GLU A 331 5.17 -45.85 4.65
N VAL A 332 5.13 -44.89 5.58
CA VAL A 332 4.88 -43.47 5.28
C VAL A 332 6.15 -42.67 4.95
N ASP A 333 7.30 -43.35 4.85
CA ASP A 333 8.62 -42.77 4.55
C ASP A 333 8.99 -41.57 5.44
N GLY A 334 8.60 -41.62 6.72
CA GLY A 334 8.89 -40.57 7.70
C GLY A 334 8.25 -39.20 7.41
N SER A 335 7.27 -39.12 6.50
CA SER A 335 6.58 -37.86 6.17
C SER A 335 5.72 -37.39 7.35
N PRO A 336 5.98 -36.21 7.96
CA PRO A 336 5.22 -35.69 9.10
C PRO A 336 3.71 -35.69 8.87
N LEU A 337 3.25 -35.15 7.74
CA LEU A 337 1.83 -35.11 7.45
C LEU A 337 1.23 -36.53 7.28
N ALA A 338 1.95 -37.44 6.64
CA ALA A 338 1.46 -38.82 6.50
C ALA A 338 1.42 -39.53 7.86
N ILE A 339 2.39 -39.26 8.75
CA ILE A 339 2.40 -39.72 10.13
C ILE A 339 1.18 -39.20 10.88
N GLU A 340 0.88 -37.89 10.77
CA GLU A 340 -0.30 -37.29 11.41
C GLU A 340 -1.62 -37.91 10.90
N LEU A 341 -1.73 -38.17 9.60
CA LEU A 341 -2.90 -38.84 9.00
C LEU A 341 -3.08 -40.27 9.53
N VAL A 342 -1.99 -40.99 9.78
CA VAL A 342 -2.04 -42.37 10.28
C VAL A 342 -2.19 -42.42 11.80
N ALA A 343 -1.70 -41.41 12.53
CA ALA A 343 -1.77 -41.34 13.99
C ALA A 343 -3.21 -41.44 14.51
N ALA A 344 -4.16 -40.78 13.85
CA ALA A 344 -5.58 -40.89 14.17
C ALA A 344 -6.11 -42.33 14.09
N ARG A 345 -5.56 -43.15 13.19
CA ARG A 345 -5.94 -44.57 13.02
C ARG A 345 -5.29 -45.46 14.06
N VAL A 346 -4.02 -45.21 14.37
CA VAL A 346 -3.34 -45.86 15.50
C VAL A 346 -4.10 -45.61 16.78
N ALA A 347 -4.54 -44.36 17.02
CA ALA A 347 -5.37 -44.02 18.15
C ALA A 347 -6.66 -44.86 18.17
N ALA A 348 -7.38 -44.91 17.04
CA ALA A 348 -8.71 -45.54 16.95
C ALA A 348 -8.73 -47.08 16.98
N ARG A 349 -7.73 -47.76 16.41
CA ARG A 349 -7.75 -49.21 16.15
C ARG A 349 -6.51 -49.97 16.67
N GLY A 350 -5.55 -49.26 17.26
CA GLY A 350 -4.26 -49.80 17.69
C GLY A 350 -3.22 -49.85 16.56
N ALA A 351 -1.94 -49.88 16.93
CA ALA A 351 -0.82 -49.78 15.99
C ALA A 351 -0.75 -50.97 15.02
N ALA A 352 -0.94 -52.20 15.52
CA ALA A 352 -0.88 -53.41 14.69
C ALA A 352 -1.96 -53.45 13.60
N THR A 353 -3.20 -53.11 13.94
CA THR A 353 -4.33 -53.08 12.99
C THR A 353 -4.13 -52.00 11.93
N ALA A 354 -3.73 -50.79 12.33
CA ALA A 354 -3.50 -49.67 11.41
C ALA A 354 -2.39 -49.98 10.40
N LEU A 355 -1.34 -50.69 10.83
CA LEU A 355 -0.25 -51.13 9.97
C LEU A 355 -0.71 -52.12 8.89
N ALA A 356 -1.55 -53.10 9.23
CA ALA A 356 -2.08 -54.06 8.27
C ALA A 356 -2.92 -53.35 7.20
N GLU A 357 -3.84 -52.48 7.61
CA GLU A 357 -4.69 -51.68 6.71
C GLU A 357 -3.87 -50.77 5.78
N LEU A 358 -2.79 -50.17 6.29
CA LEU A 358 -1.88 -49.33 5.51
C LEU A 358 -1.15 -50.14 4.44
N LYS A 359 -0.61 -51.31 4.79
CA LYS A 359 0.12 -52.18 3.85
C LYS A 359 -0.78 -52.65 2.71
N ASP A 360 -1.99 -53.11 3.02
CA ASP A 360 -2.93 -53.62 2.02
C ASP A 360 -3.32 -52.54 1.00
N ASN A 361 -3.59 -51.32 1.46
CA ASN A 361 -3.98 -50.21 0.56
C ASN A 361 -2.80 -49.65 -0.24
N LEU A 362 -1.62 -49.52 0.36
CA LEU A 362 -0.43 -49.09 -0.37
C LEU A 362 -0.01 -50.11 -1.44
N LEU A 363 -0.20 -51.41 -1.19
CA LEU A 363 0.05 -52.46 -2.19
C LEU A 363 -0.88 -52.32 -3.42
N VAL A 364 -2.15 -51.95 -3.21
CA VAL A 364 -3.12 -51.69 -4.29
C VAL A 364 -2.74 -50.43 -5.09
N LEU A 365 -2.32 -49.35 -4.43
CA LEU A 365 -1.95 -48.07 -5.07
C LEU A 365 -0.57 -48.13 -5.76
N ARG A 366 0.37 -48.94 -5.26
CA ARG A 366 1.71 -49.15 -5.83
C ARG A 366 1.71 -49.90 -7.17
N ARG A 367 0.62 -50.60 -7.54
CA ARG A 367 0.48 -51.34 -8.82
C ARG A 367 0.23 -50.47 -10.06
N ARG A 368 -0.06 -49.17 -9.92
CA ARG A 368 -0.24 -48.25 -11.08
C ARG A 368 1.09 -47.59 -11.49
N PRO A 369 1.49 -47.57 -12.77
CA PRO A 369 2.69 -46.85 -13.21
C PRO A 369 2.49 -45.33 -13.06
N GLY A 370 3.51 -44.61 -12.59
CA GLY A 370 3.49 -43.15 -12.47
C GLY A 370 4.91 -42.58 -12.40
N ALA A 371 5.12 -41.39 -12.96
CA ALA A 371 6.42 -40.73 -13.14
C ALA A 371 6.88 -39.86 -11.94
N GLU A 372 6.16 -39.89 -10.81
CA GLU A 372 6.46 -39.06 -9.64
C GLU A 372 7.56 -39.66 -8.75
N PRO A 373 8.39 -38.83 -8.08
CA PRO A 373 9.37 -39.30 -7.10
C PRO A 373 8.71 -40.11 -5.96
N ARG A 374 9.36 -41.19 -5.51
CA ARG A 374 8.84 -42.15 -4.51
C ARG A 374 8.17 -41.51 -3.29
N ARG A 375 8.68 -40.39 -2.78
CA ARG A 375 8.18 -39.71 -1.57
C ARG A 375 6.89 -38.90 -1.79
N HIS A 376 6.77 -38.26 -2.96
CA HIS A 376 5.53 -37.58 -3.37
C HIS A 376 4.41 -38.59 -3.56
N ARG A 377 4.77 -39.74 -4.14
CA ARG A 377 3.87 -40.88 -4.26
C ARG A 377 3.39 -41.37 -2.89
N THR A 378 4.26 -41.50 -1.88
CA THR A 378 3.86 -41.93 -0.54
C THR A 378 2.85 -40.97 0.11
N LEU A 379 3.06 -39.65 0.11
CA LEU A 379 2.08 -38.72 0.70
C LEU A 379 0.76 -38.70 -0.08
N LEU A 380 0.83 -38.68 -1.42
CA LEU A 380 -0.38 -38.72 -2.25
C LEU A 380 -1.13 -40.04 -2.06
N ASP A 381 -0.42 -41.15 -1.89
CA ASP A 381 -1.00 -42.47 -1.62
C ASP A 381 -1.58 -42.54 -0.20
N THR A 382 -0.95 -41.92 0.80
CA THR A 382 -1.54 -41.76 2.15
C THR A 382 -2.78 -40.87 2.11
N LEU A 383 -2.77 -39.77 1.37
CA LEU A 383 -3.95 -38.91 1.19
C LEU A 383 -5.08 -39.66 0.47
N LYS A 384 -4.76 -40.42 -0.59
CA LYS A 384 -5.75 -41.30 -1.28
C LYS A 384 -6.28 -42.37 -0.35
N TRP A 385 -5.44 -42.96 0.49
CA TRP A 385 -5.86 -43.94 1.50
C TRP A 385 -6.78 -43.30 2.54
N SER A 386 -6.37 -42.21 3.18
CA SER A 386 -7.19 -41.46 4.13
C SER A 386 -8.52 -41.02 3.50
N TYR A 387 -8.49 -40.61 2.22
CA TYR A 387 -9.68 -40.26 1.45
C TYR A 387 -10.58 -41.47 1.13
N SER A 388 -10.00 -42.62 0.79
CA SER A 388 -10.75 -43.86 0.48
C SER A 388 -11.51 -44.41 1.68
N LEU A 389 -11.07 -44.05 2.89
CA LEU A 389 -11.70 -44.40 4.16
C LEU A 389 -12.76 -43.39 4.63
N LEU A 390 -13.01 -42.35 3.84
CA LEU A 390 -14.08 -41.39 4.11
C LEU A 390 -15.42 -41.99 3.69
N THR A 391 -16.45 -41.71 4.47
CA THR A 391 -17.82 -41.94 4.00
C THR A 391 -18.09 -41.06 2.77
N PRO A 392 -19.07 -41.41 1.92
CA PRO A 392 -19.45 -40.55 0.80
C PRO A 392 -19.74 -39.10 1.23
N GLN A 393 -20.38 -38.90 2.38
CA GLN A 393 -20.68 -37.60 2.96
C GLN A 393 -19.41 -36.83 3.35
N GLU A 394 -18.48 -37.48 4.07
CA GLU A 394 -17.19 -36.89 4.45
C GLU A 394 -16.33 -36.52 3.24
N ALA A 395 -16.29 -37.38 2.23
CA ALA A 395 -15.53 -37.13 1.02
C ALA A 395 -16.07 -35.90 0.28
N SER A 396 -17.40 -35.77 0.17
CA SER A 396 -18.03 -34.61 -0.48
C SER A 396 -17.83 -33.34 0.32
N ALA A 397 -18.00 -33.38 1.64
CA ALA A 397 -17.75 -32.23 2.51
C ALA A 397 -16.29 -31.74 2.41
N LEU A 398 -15.31 -32.66 2.35
CA LEU A 398 -13.90 -32.30 2.19
C LEU A 398 -13.62 -31.58 0.87
N ARG A 399 -14.17 -32.09 -0.25
CA ARG A 399 -14.03 -31.47 -1.58
C ARG A 399 -14.64 -30.07 -1.58
N ALA A 400 -15.85 -29.91 -1.06
CA ALA A 400 -16.51 -28.62 -0.99
C ALA A 400 -15.76 -27.61 -0.11
N CYS A 401 -15.26 -28.00 1.06
CA CYS A 401 -14.50 -27.09 1.95
C CYS A 401 -13.19 -26.57 1.33
N SER A 402 -12.69 -27.16 0.24
CA SER A 402 -11.49 -26.67 -0.46
C SER A 402 -11.66 -25.28 -1.10
N VAL A 403 -12.90 -24.81 -1.26
CA VAL A 403 -13.23 -23.48 -1.82
C VAL A 403 -12.88 -22.34 -0.88
N PHE A 404 -12.80 -22.54 0.43
CA PHE A 404 -12.37 -21.49 1.36
C PHE A 404 -10.91 -21.11 1.09
N ALA A 405 -10.55 -19.84 1.30
CA ALA A 405 -9.18 -19.36 1.13
C ALA A 405 -8.33 -19.58 2.39
N GLY A 406 -8.96 -19.52 3.57
CA GLY A 406 -8.28 -19.61 4.86
C GLY A 406 -8.96 -20.59 5.81
N VAL A 407 -9.18 -20.10 7.04
CA VAL A 407 -9.99 -20.78 8.05
C VAL A 407 -11.47 -20.50 7.83
N PHE A 408 -12.32 -21.38 8.33
CA PHE A 408 -13.77 -21.25 8.20
C PHE A 408 -14.49 -21.78 9.46
N GLY A 409 -15.63 -21.19 9.79
CA GLY A 409 -16.49 -21.63 10.88
C GLY A 409 -17.54 -22.66 10.44
N HIS A 410 -18.29 -23.20 11.39
CA HIS A 410 -19.41 -24.11 11.11
C HIS A 410 -20.46 -23.48 10.20
N GLU A 411 -20.83 -22.22 10.46
CA GLU A 411 -21.82 -21.47 9.69
C GLU A 411 -21.46 -21.38 8.20
N ALA A 412 -20.17 -21.21 7.89
CA ALA A 412 -19.69 -21.16 6.52
C ALA A 412 -19.86 -22.50 5.80
N VAL A 413 -19.66 -23.62 6.50
CA VAL A 413 -19.80 -24.95 5.90
C VAL A 413 -21.26 -25.34 5.70
N LEU A 414 -22.17 -24.88 6.56
CA LEU A 414 -23.61 -25.09 6.36
C LEU A 414 -24.10 -24.53 5.02
N GLU A 415 -23.54 -23.41 4.55
CA GLU A 415 -23.87 -22.83 3.24
C GLU A 415 -23.43 -23.71 2.07
N LEU A 416 -22.50 -24.65 2.29
CA LEU A 416 -22.05 -25.61 1.28
C LEU A 416 -22.91 -26.88 1.24
N ALA A 417 -23.80 -27.12 2.21
CA ALA A 417 -24.53 -28.38 2.36
C ALA A 417 -25.31 -28.77 1.09
N GLU A 418 -26.06 -27.84 0.52
CA GLU A 418 -26.82 -28.04 -0.72
C GLU A 418 -25.91 -28.36 -1.92
N SER A 419 -24.72 -27.74 -2.00
CA SER A 419 -23.79 -27.93 -3.12
C SER A 419 -23.24 -29.35 -3.23
N VAL A 420 -23.33 -30.11 -2.13
CA VAL A 420 -22.93 -31.52 -2.02
C VAL A 420 -24.08 -32.46 -1.70
N ALA A 421 -25.33 -31.98 -1.81
CA ALA A 421 -26.54 -32.75 -1.52
C ALA A 421 -26.55 -33.40 -0.12
N LEU A 422 -26.08 -32.66 0.89
CA LEU A 422 -26.13 -33.06 2.29
C LEU A 422 -27.10 -32.16 3.06
N SER A 423 -27.75 -32.69 4.08
CA SER A 423 -28.47 -31.89 5.06
C SER A 423 -27.50 -31.12 5.97
N PRO A 424 -27.97 -30.04 6.64
CA PRO A 424 -27.17 -29.30 7.62
C PRO A 424 -26.54 -30.18 8.70
N ILE A 425 -27.25 -31.21 9.17
CA ILE A 425 -26.73 -32.12 10.20
C ILE A 425 -25.63 -33.02 9.61
N GLU A 426 -25.87 -33.60 8.44
CA GLU A 426 -24.92 -34.52 7.80
C GLU A 426 -23.59 -33.85 7.45
N ILE A 427 -23.58 -32.58 7.03
CA ILE A 427 -22.32 -31.90 6.70
C ILE A 427 -21.50 -31.55 7.96
N ILE A 428 -22.16 -31.27 9.09
CA ILE A 428 -21.49 -31.04 10.38
C ILE A 428 -20.95 -32.35 10.96
N ASP A 429 -21.71 -33.44 10.85
CA ASP A 429 -21.25 -34.78 11.23
C ASP A 429 -20.06 -35.20 10.36
N ALA A 430 -20.11 -34.91 9.06
CA ALA A 430 -19.01 -35.12 8.14
C ALA A 430 -17.76 -34.31 8.53
N LEU A 431 -17.90 -33.03 8.89
CA LEU A 431 -16.79 -32.22 9.42
C LEU A 431 -16.16 -32.82 10.67
N THR A 432 -16.99 -33.29 11.60
CA THR A 432 -16.53 -33.95 12.84
C THR A 432 -15.78 -35.25 12.52
N GLY A 433 -16.29 -36.03 11.57
CA GLY A 433 -15.63 -37.20 11.01
C GLY A 433 -14.28 -36.88 10.37
N LEU A 434 -14.22 -35.83 9.54
CA LEU A 434 -12.99 -35.34 8.91
C LEU A 434 -11.94 -34.90 9.94
N ARG A 435 -12.36 -34.20 11.00
CA ARG A 435 -11.48 -33.83 12.12
C ARG A 435 -10.92 -35.07 12.82
N SER A 436 -11.78 -36.04 13.15
CA SER A 436 -11.35 -37.28 13.82
C SER A 436 -10.36 -38.10 12.99
N LYS A 437 -10.31 -37.85 11.67
CA LYS A 437 -9.43 -38.49 10.68
C LYS A 437 -8.27 -37.59 10.24
N SER A 438 -8.06 -36.45 10.92
CA SER A 438 -6.99 -35.48 10.64
C SER A 438 -6.99 -34.91 9.22
N MET A 439 -8.14 -34.93 8.54
CA MET A 439 -8.32 -34.33 7.21
C MET A 439 -8.62 -32.82 7.30
N VAL A 440 -9.08 -32.37 8.48
CA VAL A 440 -9.35 -30.97 8.83
C VAL A 440 -8.72 -30.70 10.20
N ALA A 441 -8.01 -29.58 10.33
CA ALA A 441 -7.46 -29.10 11.60
C ALA A 441 -8.37 -28.06 12.25
N MET A 442 -8.25 -27.85 13.57
CA MET A 442 -8.90 -26.74 14.28
C MET A 442 -7.85 -25.76 14.83
N GLU A 443 -8.19 -24.47 14.75
CA GLU A 443 -7.42 -23.36 15.32
C GLU A 443 -8.29 -22.62 16.34
N HIS A 444 -7.68 -22.23 17.47
CA HIS A 444 -8.32 -21.31 18.41
C HIS A 444 -8.00 -19.88 17.99
N ARG A 445 -9.04 -19.05 17.83
CA ARG A 445 -8.92 -17.63 17.51
C ARG A 445 -9.66 -16.77 18.53
N GLU A 446 -9.30 -15.48 18.59
CA GLU A 446 -10.10 -14.46 19.24
C GLU A 446 -11.46 -14.40 18.54
N GLY A 447 -12.48 -15.07 19.10
CA GLY A 447 -13.81 -15.24 18.50
C GLY A 447 -14.30 -16.68 18.36
N GLY A 448 -13.50 -17.69 18.67
CA GLY A 448 -13.95 -19.08 18.77
C GLY A 448 -13.07 -20.11 18.04
N LEU A 449 -13.61 -21.31 17.88
CA LEU A 449 -12.98 -22.42 17.14
C LEU A 449 -13.21 -22.25 15.64
N ALA A 450 -12.13 -22.30 14.85
CA ALA A 450 -12.16 -22.26 13.40
C ALA A 450 -11.52 -23.51 12.79
N TYR A 451 -12.04 -23.97 11.66
CA TYR A 451 -11.49 -25.08 10.90
C TYR A 451 -10.49 -24.62 9.85
N ARG A 452 -9.49 -25.43 9.55
CA ARG A 452 -8.54 -25.21 8.46
C ARG A 452 -8.24 -26.50 7.71
N LEU A 453 -8.20 -26.41 6.38
CA LEU A 453 -7.55 -27.41 5.54
C LEU A 453 -6.06 -27.08 5.39
N LEU A 454 -5.21 -28.07 5.67
CA LEU A 454 -3.78 -28.01 5.32
C LEU A 454 -3.62 -27.87 3.81
N ASP A 455 -2.62 -27.12 3.35
CA ASP A 455 -2.53 -26.70 1.94
C ASP A 455 -2.44 -27.88 0.97
N SER A 456 -1.72 -28.94 1.33
CA SER A 456 -1.67 -30.19 0.55
C SER A 456 -3.03 -30.89 0.49
N THR A 457 -3.78 -30.90 1.60
CA THR A 457 -5.13 -31.49 1.65
C THR A 457 -6.12 -30.64 0.86
N ARG A 458 -6.03 -29.31 0.98
CA ARG A 458 -6.84 -28.34 0.22
C ARG A 458 -6.61 -28.48 -1.28
N ALA A 459 -5.34 -28.53 -1.71
CA ALA A 459 -4.98 -28.71 -3.12
C ALA A 459 -5.45 -30.05 -3.67
N PHE A 460 -5.30 -31.14 -2.89
CA PHE A 460 -5.81 -32.46 -3.26
C PHE A 460 -7.34 -32.47 -3.40
N ALA A 461 -8.04 -31.90 -2.42
CA ALA A 461 -9.50 -31.81 -2.42
C ALA A 461 -10.04 -30.92 -3.55
N ALA A 462 -9.39 -29.79 -3.84
CA ALA A 462 -9.74 -28.90 -4.94
C ALA A 462 -9.54 -29.58 -6.31
N ALA A 463 -8.45 -30.31 -6.50
CA ALA A 463 -8.23 -31.06 -7.73
C ALA A 463 -9.28 -32.18 -7.93
N LEU A 464 -9.77 -32.80 -6.84
CA LEU A 464 -10.86 -33.77 -6.91
C LEU A 464 -12.21 -33.11 -7.19
N LEU A 465 -12.46 -31.93 -6.62
CA LEU A 465 -13.68 -31.14 -6.86
C LEU A 465 -13.81 -30.78 -8.34
N GLU A 466 -12.72 -30.36 -8.99
CA GLU A 466 -12.70 -30.08 -10.44
C GLU A 466 -12.90 -31.35 -11.27
N ARG A 467 -12.24 -32.47 -10.93
CA ARG A 467 -12.39 -33.75 -11.66
C ARG A 467 -13.78 -34.37 -11.57
N ARG A 468 -14.55 -34.02 -10.53
CA ARG A 468 -15.92 -34.51 -10.30
C ARG A 468 -17.00 -33.59 -10.89
N ASP A 469 -16.59 -32.50 -11.53
CA ASP A 469 -17.50 -31.47 -12.06
C ASP A 469 -18.41 -30.83 -10.98
N GLU A 470 -17.93 -30.83 -9.74
CA GLU A 470 -18.62 -30.27 -8.56
C GLU A 470 -18.16 -28.83 -8.25
N ALA A 471 -17.14 -28.33 -8.96
CA ALA A 471 -16.55 -27.02 -8.71
C ALA A 471 -17.59 -25.88 -8.85
N ALA A 472 -18.45 -25.95 -9.86
CA ALA A 472 -19.42 -24.89 -10.12
C ALA A 472 -20.41 -24.68 -8.97
N SER A 473 -21.00 -25.75 -8.43
CA SER A 473 -21.96 -25.66 -7.32
C SER A 473 -21.26 -25.16 -6.05
N ALA A 474 -20.09 -25.70 -5.71
CA ALA A 474 -19.36 -25.37 -4.49
C ALA A 474 -18.84 -23.92 -4.49
N TYR A 475 -18.21 -23.46 -5.58
CA TYR A 475 -17.75 -22.07 -5.68
C TYR A 475 -18.90 -21.07 -5.73
N SER A 476 -20.05 -21.43 -6.32
CA SER A 476 -21.24 -20.55 -6.32
C SER A 476 -21.89 -20.47 -4.94
N ALA A 477 -21.88 -21.55 -4.16
CA ALA A 477 -22.29 -21.52 -2.75
C ALA A 477 -21.34 -20.67 -1.90
N HIS A 478 -20.02 -20.84 -2.07
CA HIS A 478 -19.00 -20.02 -1.42
C HIS A 478 -19.15 -18.53 -1.74
N ALA A 479 -19.29 -18.17 -3.01
CA ALA A 479 -19.49 -16.78 -3.43
C ALA A 479 -20.75 -16.16 -2.81
N ARG A 480 -21.86 -16.92 -2.69
CA ARG A 480 -23.07 -16.46 -1.99
C ARG A 480 -22.86 -16.28 -0.49
N TRP A 481 -22.14 -17.19 0.16
CA TRP A 481 -21.75 -17.04 1.57
C TRP A 481 -20.87 -15.79 1.78
N VAL A 482 -19.86 -15.57 0.93
CA VAL A 482 -19.03 -14.36 1.00
C VAL A 482 -19.89 -13.11 0.86
N LEU A 483 -20.83 -13.09 -0.10
CA LEU A 483 -21.74 -11.95 -0.28
C LEU A 483 -22.58 -11.70 0.97
N LYS A 484 -23.11 -12.76 1.60
CA LYS A 484 -23.85 -12.68 2.87
C LYS A 484 -22.97 -12.12 4.00
N MET A 485 -21.73 -12.59 4.13
CA MET A 485 -20.79 -12.11 5.14
C MET A 485 -20.38 -10.65 4.93
N LEU A 486 -20.21 -10.21 3.68
CA LEU A 486 -19.98 -8.80 3.35
C LEU A 486 -21.20 -7.93 3.71
N GLY A 487 -22.41 -8.45 3.50
CA GLY A 487 -23.64 -7.81 3.96
C GLY A 487 -23.70 -7.67 5.48
N GLN A 488 -23.35 -8.72 6.22
CA GLN A 488 -23.27 -8.69 7.69
C GLN A 488 -22.21 -7.71 8.17
N ALA A 489 -21.02 -7.71 7.54
CA ALA A 489 -19.95 -6.78 7.88
C ALA A 489 -20.42 -5.32 7.72
N ALA A 490 -21.16 -5.00 6.66
CA ALA A 490 -21.73 -3.66 6.47
C ALA A 490 -22.81 -3.31 7.52
N ALA A 491 -23.61 -4.28 7.97
CA ALA A 491 -24.64 -4.09 8.99
C ALA A 491 -24.06 -3.91 10.40
N ASP A 492 -22.97 -4.60 10.72
CA ASP A 492 -22.30 -4.55 12.02
C ASP A 492 -21.41 -3.31 12.19
N GLN A 493 -20.96 -2.71 11.08
CA GLN A 493 -20.02 -1.59 11.09
C GLN A 493 -20.45 -0.41 11.98
N PRO A 494 -21.74 0.01 12.04
CA PRO A 494 -22.17 1.08 12.93
C PRO A 494 -22.21 0.69 14.42
N ALA A 495 -22.27 -0.61 14.73
CA ALA A 495 -22.44 -1.13 16.09
C ALA A 495 -21.11 -1.56 16.75
N MET A 496 -20.06 -1.78 15.95
CA MET A 496 -18.76 -2.24 16.44
C MET A 496 -17.71 -1.13 16.42
N SER A 497 -16.71 -1.24 17.31
CA SER A 497 -15.51 -0.41 17.17
C SER A 497 -14.71 -0.82 15.92
N PRO A 498 -14.01 0.12 15.23
CA PRO A 498 -13.22 -0.21 14.04
C PRO A 498 -12.19 -1.32 14.26
N ARG A 499 -11.59 -1.40 15.46
CA ARG A 499 -10.61 -2.44 15.81
C ARG A 499 -11.25 -3.82 15.88
N LEU A 500 -12.38 -3.95 16.58
CA LEU A 500 -13.10 -5.21 16.69
C LEU A 500 -13.63 -5.66 15.33
N TRP A 501 -14.21 -4.72 14.58
CA TRP A 501 -14.72 -4.97 13.24
C TRP A 501 -13.63 -5.53 12.31
N ARG A 502 -12.43 -4.93 12.31
CA ARG A 502 -11.27 -5.45 11.57
C ARG A 502 -10.83 -6.84 12.02
N ALA A 503 -10.77 -7.09 13.33
CA ALA A 503 -10.37 -8.40 13.84
C ALA A 503 -11.31 -9.52 13.35
N VAL A 504 -12.60 -9.22 13.23
CA VAL A 504 -13.62 -10.17 12.74
C VAL A 504 -13.59 -10.31 11.21
N TYR A 505 -13.57 -9.20 10.47
CA TYR A 505 -13.87 -9.20 9.02
C TYR A 505 -12.66 -9.05 8.10
N ALA A 506 -11.48 -8.61 8.57
CA ALA A 506 -10.34 -8.35 7.69
C ALA A 506 -9.90 -9.58 6.87
N ASN A 507 -10.00 -10.78 7.44
CA ASN A 507 -9.64 -12.03 6.74
C ASN A 507 -10.62 -12.42 5.63
N LEU A 508 -11.83 -11.86 5.60
CA LEU A 508 -12.81 -12.13 4.55
C LEU A 508 -12.33 -11.66 3.17
N ILE A 509 -11.34 -10.77 3.12
CA ILE A 509 -10.74 -10.31 1.85
C ILE A 509 -10.15 -11.46 1.02
N TYR A 510 -9.61 -12.51 1.65
CA TYR A 510 -9.03 -13.64 0.94
C TYR A 510 -10.10 -14.49 0.26
N ASP A 511 -11.21 -14.74 0.95
CA ASP A 511 -12.36 -15.44 0.40
C ASP A 511 -13.08 -14.59 -0.67
N MET A 512 -13.15 -13.27 -0.47
CA MET A 512 -13.66 -12.33 -1.48
C MET A 512 -12.85 -12.37 -2.77
N ARG A 513 -11.52 -12.32 -2.71
CA ARG A 513 -10.66 -12.43 -3.91
C ARG A 513 -10.87 -13.75 -4.63
N LYS A 514 -10.99 -14.87 -3.89
CA LYS A 514 -11.25 -16.19 -4.47
C LYS A 514 -12.62 -16.30 -5.12
N ALA A 515 -13.65 -15.71 -4.50
CA ALA A 515 -15.00 -15.64 -5.07
C ALA A 515 -15.05 -14.73 -6.31
N LEU A 516 -14.32 -13.61 -6.33
CA LEU A 516 -14.21 -12.72 -7.49
C LEU A 516 -13.50 -13.39 -8.67
N ASP A 517 -12.40 -14.12 -8.42
CA ASP A 517 -11.71 -14.87 -9.47
C ASP A 517 -12.65 -15.88 -10.14
N TRP A 518 -13.40 -16.64 -9.34
CA TRP A 518 -14.40 -17.56 -9.87
C TRP A 518 -15.47 -16.84 -10.68
N THR A 519 -16.14 -15.85 -10.09
CA THR A 519 -17.34 -15.22 -10.68
C THR A 519 -17.06 -14.29 -11.85
N LEU A 520 -15.92 -13.58 -11.87
CA LEU A 520 -15.58 -12.64 -12.93
C LEU A 520 -14.69 -13.24 -14.03
N HIS A 521 -13.95 -14.32 -13.76
CA HIS A 521 -13.02 -14.90 -14.74
C HIS A 521 -13.36 -16.33 -15.19
N ARG A 522 -13.88 -17.18 -14.30
CA ARG A 522 -14.05 -18.63 -14.60
C ARG A 522 -15.50 -19.06 -14.83
N SER A 523 -16.47 -18.35 -14.27
CA SER A 523 -17.89 -18.73 -14.30
C SER A 523 -18.74 -17.86 -15.24
N ALA A 524 -19.98 -18.31 -15.49
CA ALA A 524 -20.99 -17.54 -16.20
C ALA A 524 -21.74 -16.54 -15.29
N ASP A 525 -21.67 -16.68 -13.96
CA ASP A 525 -22.40 -15.85 -13.01
C ASP A 525 -21.62 -14.57 -12.66
N ARG A 526 -21.49 -13.72 -13.68
CA ARG A 526 -20.77 -12.45 -13.56
C ARG A 526 -21.57 -11.43 -12.75
N LEU A 527 -22.89 -11.57 -12.66
CA LEU A 527 -23.73 -10.70 -11.84
C LEU A 527 -23.40 -10.87 -10.35
N LEU A 528 -23.22 -12.11 -9.88
CA LEU A 528 -22.76 -12.37 -8.51
C LEU A 528 -21.38 -11.74 -8.25
N GLY A 529 -20.47 -11.79 -9.23
CA GLY A 529 -19.17 -11.11 -9.14
C GLY A 529 -19.30 -9.60 -8.99
N VAL A 530 -20.17 -8.96 -9.76
CA VAL A 530 -20.47 -7.53 -9.64
C VAL A 530 -21.07 -7.19 -8.26
N GLN A 531 -21.98 -8.04 -7.75
CA GLN A 531 -22.56 -7.89 -6.42
C GLN A 531 -21.51 -8.00 -5.31
N LEU A 532 -20.56 -8.94 -5.44
CA LEU A 532 -19.43 -9.11 -4.52
C LEU A 532 -18.53 -7.86 -4.49
N VAL A 533 -18.21 -7.27 -5.65
CA VAL A 533 -17.44 -6.02 -5.69
C VAL A 533 -18.17 -4.93 -4.93
N ALA A 534 -19.46 -4.71 -5.21
CA ALA A 534 -20.25 -3.66 -4.57
C ALA A 534 -20.41 -3.86 -3.05
N ALA A 535 -20.64 -5.10 -2.61
CA ALA A 535 -20.75 -5.44 -1.19
C ALA A 535 -19.39 -5.39 -0.46
N GLY A 536 -18.29 -5.61 -1.17
CA GLY A 536 -16.92 -5.59 -0.64
C GLY A 536 -16.34 -4.20 -0.42
N LEU A 537 -16.96 -3.15 -0.96
CA LEU A 537 -16.46 -1.77 -0.89
C LEU A 537 -16.17 -1.29 0.54
N PRO A 538 -17.04 -1.47 1.54
CA PRO A 538 -16.77 -1.02 2.91
C PRO A 538 -15.51 -1.66 3.51
N LEU A 539 -15.34 -2.97 3.30
CA LEU A 539 -14.16 -3.72 3.76
C LEU A 539 -12.89 -3.25 3.05
N CYS A 540 -12.93 -3.09 1.73
CA CYS A 540 -11.77 -2.61 0.99
C CYS A 540 -11.40 -1.17 1.38
N HIS A 541 -12.39 -0.32 1.69
CA HIS A 541 -12.17 1.05 2.16
C HIS A 541 -11.48 1.06 3.53
N ASP A 542 -12.00 0.30 4.49
CA ASP A 542 -11.43 0.21 5.84
C ASP A 542 -9.97 -0.31 5.82
N LEU A 543 -9.69 -1.28 4.95
CA LEU A 543 -8.35 -1.81 4.72
C LEU A 543 -7.46 -0.92 3.81
N SER A 544 -7.96 0.25 3.37
CA SER A 544 -7.23 1.18 2.49
C SER A 544 -6.71 0.55 1.18
N LEU A 545 -7.51 -0.35 0.57
CA LEU A 545 -7.19 -1.06 -0.68
C LEU A 545 -7.64 -0.28 -1.93
N SER A 546 -7.23 0.99 -2.06
CA SER A 546 -7.78 1.92 -3.07
C SER A 546 -7.56 1.49 -4.53
N SER A 547 -6.47 0.80 -4.86
CA SER A 547 -6.23 0.28 -6.20
C SER A 547 -7.14 -0.87 -6.57
N GLU A 548 -7.35 -1.79 -5.64
CA GLU A 548 -8.20 -2.96 -5.79
C GLU A 548 -9.66 -2.52 -5.94
N ILE A 549 -10.09 -1.52 -5.16
CA ILE A 549 -11.39 -0.86 -5.34
C ILE A 549 -11.51 -0.31 -6.77
N ARG A 550 -10.51 0.47 -7.22
CA ARG A 550 -10.54 1.07 -8.57
C ARG A 550 -10.65 0.00 -9.65
N ALA A 551 -9.76 -0.99 -9.63
CA ALA A 551 -9.70 -2.05 -10.63
C ALA A 551 -10.97 -2.93 -10.65
N ASN A 552 -11.45 -3.33 -9.47
CA ASN A 552 -12.64 -4.17 -9.36
C ASN A 552 -13.91 -3.42 -9.74
N CYS A 553 -14.05 -2.14 -9.38
CA CYS A 553 -15.18 -1.31 -9.82
C CYS A 553 -15.17 -1.08 -11.33
N GLU A 554 -14.02 -0.76 -11.93
CA GLU A 554 -13.89 -0.62 -13.39
C GLU A 554 -14.29 -1.90 -14.12
N LEU A 555 -13.80 -3.05 -13.65
CA LEU A 555 -14.15 -4.37 -14.19
C LEU A 555 -15.65 -4.67 -14.03
N ALA A 556 -16.20 -4.50 -12.82
CA ALA A 556 -17.61 -4.77 -12.54
C ALA A 556 -18.55 -3.88 -13.37
N LEU A 557 -18.23 -2.59 -13.54
CA LEU A 557 -18.98 -1.68 -14.40
C LEU A 557 -18.90 -2.09 -15.88
N SER A 558 -17.76 -2.60 -16.34
CA SER A 558 -17.62 -3.11 -17.70
C SER A 558 -18.46 -4.36 -17.93
N GLU A 559 -18.52 -5.27 -16.95
CA GLU A 559 -19.32 -6.50 -17.03
C GLU A 559 -20.83 -6.21 -16.97
N LEU A 560 -21.28 -5.27 -16.12
CA LEU A 560 -22.68 -4.82 -16.11
C LEU A 560 -23.14 -4.35 -17.49
N ARG A 561 -22.31 -3.51 -18.15
CA ARG A 561 -22.60 -3.02 -19.51
C ARG A 561 -22.64 -4.16 -20.52
N ARG A 562 -21.68 -5.09 -20.45
CA ARG A 562 -21.58 -6.22 -21.38
C ARG A 562 -22.76 -7.18 -21.23
N MET A 563 -23.28 -7.38 -20.02
CA MET A 563 -24.47 -8.21 -19.77
C MET A 563 -25.77 -7.52 -20.20
N GLY A 564 -25.78 -6.20 -20.41
CA GLY A 564 -26.99 -5.43 -20.72
C GLY A 564 -28.00 -5.37 -19.57
N VAL A 565 -27.58 -5.71 -18.35
CA VAL A 565 -28.41 -5.74 -17.14
C VAL A 565 -28.56 -4.32 -16.58
N ARG A 566 -29.80 -3.91 -16.31
CA ARG A 566 -30.11 -2.60 -15.71
C ARG A 566 -30.37 -2.75 -14.22
N GLU A 567 -29.33 -2.53 -13.42
CA GLU A 567 -29.37 -2.55 -11.95
C GLU A 567 -28.88 -1.19 -11.38
N PRO A 568 -29.71 -0.14 -11.39
CA PRO A 568 -29.28 1.22 -11.04
C PRO A 568 -28.66 1.35 -9.64
N SER A 569 -29.19 0.61 -8.66
CA SER A 569 -28.67 0.60 -7.28
C SER A 569 -27.32 -0.10 -7.17
N LEU A 570 -27.03 -1.06 -8.05
CA LEU A 570 -25.73 -1.73 -8.10
C LEU A 570 -24.71 -0.87 -8.84
N GLU A 571 -25.10 -0.29 -9.97
CA GLU A 571 -24.28 0.66 -10.72
C GLU A 571 -23.90 1.86 -9.86
N LEU A 572 -24.86 2.42 -9.11
CA LEU A 572 -24.63 3.53 -8.18
C LEU A 572 -23.56 3.19 -7.13
N ARG A 573 -23.64 2.02 -6.49
CA ARG A 573 -22.67 1.60 -5.47
C ARG A 573 -21.26 1.53 -6.04
N LEU A 574 -21.10 0.95 -7.24
CA LEU A 574 -19.80 0.85 -7.92
C LEU A 574 -19.27 2.22 -8.36
N VAL A 575 -20.13 3.08 -8.90
CA VAL A 575 -19.77 4.44 -9.32
C VAL A 575 -19.36 5.29 -8.12
N VAL A 576 -20.08 5.22 -6.99
CA VAL A 576 -19.71 5.91 -5.74
C VAL A 576 -18.40 5.36 -5.17
N GLY A 577 -18.19 4.04 -5.19
CA GLY A 577 -16.93 3.41 -4.77
C GLY A 577 -15.74 3.80 -5.64
N LEU A 578 -15.94 3.97 -6.95
CA LEU A 578 -14.91 4.48 -7.87
C LEU A 578 -14.67 5.99 -7.68
N ALA A 579 -15.74 6.75 -7.46
CA ALA A 579 -15.68 8.20 -7.24
C ALA A 579 -14.86 8.52 -5.98
N SER A 580 -15.09 7.78 -4.89
CA SER A 580 -14.35 7.98 -3.65
C SER A 580 -12.84 7.83 -3.89
N VAL A 581 -12.35 6.70 -4.40
CA VAL A 581 -10.89 6.54 -4.64
C VAL A 581 -10.32 7.54 -5.65
N SER A 582 -11.15 8.02 -6.59
CA SER A 582 -10.77 9.04 -7.58
C SER A 582 -10.53 10.42 -6.95
N THR A 583 -11.22 10.77 -5.85
CA THR A 583 -11.01 12.04 -5.13
C THR A 583 -9.53 12.29 -4.82
N TYR A 584 -8.78 11.27 -4.38
CA TYR A 584 -7.39 11.42 -3.97
C TYR A 584 -6.37 10.97 -5.01
N LEU A 585 -6.78 10.12 -5.97
CA LEU A 585 -5.87 9.39 -6.86
C LEU A 585 -6.14 9.60 -8.35
N ALA A 586 -7.16 10.38 -8.73
CA ALA A 586 -7.46 10.62 -10.14
C ALA A 586 -6.29 11.31 -10.86
N THR A 587 -5.96 10.78 -12.03
CA THR A 587 -4.93 11.35 -12.92
C THR A 587 -5.51 12.14 -14.07
N ASP A 588 -6.74 11.84 -14.49
CA ASP A 588 -7.51 12.56 -15.51
C ASP A 588 -8.65 13.34 -14.85
N PRO A 589 -8.59 14.69 -14.86
CA PRO A 589 -9.65 15.51 -14.28
C PRO A 589 -11.00 15.42 -14.97
N ASN A 590 -11.01 15.26 -16.29
CA ASN A 590 -12.27 15.18 -17.04
C ASN A 590 -12.99 13.88 -16.73
N GLN A 591 -12.23 12.78 -16.64
CA GLN A 591 -12.77 11.49 -16.25
C GLN A 591 -13.31 11.52 -14.81
N ALA A 592 -12.61 12.18 -13.89
CA ALA A 592 -13.05 12.34 -12.50
C ALA A 592 -14.36 13.15 -12.41
N SER A 593 -14.43 14.33 -13.06
CA SER A 593 -15.64 15.16 -13.06
C SER A 593 -16.85 14.42 -13.65
N ALA A 594 -16.67 13.72 -14.77
CA ALA A 594 -17.74 12.92 -15.39
C ALA A 594 -18.22 11.79 -14.46
N LEU A 595 -17.30 11.17 -13.72
CA LEU A 595 -17.62 10.12 -12.75
C LEU A 595 -18.44 10.67 -11.58
N PHE A 596 -18.07 11.83 -11.03
CA PHE A 596 -18.82 12.47 -9.95
C PHE A 596 -20.22 12.89 -10.40
N GLN A 597 -20.33 13.51 -11.58
CA GLN A 597 -21.63 13.88 -12.15
C GLN A 597 -22.53 12.65 -12.31
N LYS A 598 -21.99 11.56 -12.88
CA LYS A 598 -22.73 10.30 -13.03
C LYS A 598 -23.17 9.73 -11.67
N ALA A 599 -22.32 9.83 -10.64
CA ALA A 599 -22.66 9.38 -9.29
C ALA A 599 -23.86 10.15 -8.73
N THR A 600 -23.87 11.48 -8.88
CA THR A 600 -24.97 12.34 -8.44
C THR A 600 -26.27 12.06 -9.21
N GLU A 601 -26.20 11.94 -10.54
CA GLU A 601 -27.35 11.62 -11.39
C GLU A 601 -27.99 10.28 -11.01
N LEU A 602 -27.17 9.24 -10.84
CA LEU A 602 -27.64 7.92 -10.41
C LEU A 602 -28.24 7.95 -9.01
N ALA A 603 -27.60 8.66 -8.06
CA ALA A 603 -28.08 8.76 -6.70
C ALA A 603 -29.47 9.41 -6.65
N HIS A 604 -29.64 10.50 -7.40
CA HIS A 604 -30.91 11.20 -7.55
C HIS A 604 -31.98 10.28 -8.16
N ALA A 605 -31.65 9.58 -9.25
CA ALA A 605 -32.58 8.67 -9.93
C ALA A 605 -33.02 7.48 -9.04
N THR A 606 -32.14 6.99 -8.16
CA THR A 606 -32.46 5.90 -7.23
C THR A 606 -33.13 6.36 -5.93
N GLY A 607 -33.17 7.67 -5.67
CA GLY A 607 -33.71 8.23 -4.43
C GLY A 607 -32.89 7.88 -3.18
N ASP A 608 -31.57 7.68 -3.30
CA ASP A 608 -30.67 7.42 -2.16
C ASP A 608 -30.00 8.73 -1.70
N PRO A 609 -30.52 9.43 -0.67
CA PRO A 609 -29.96 10.70 -0.22
C PRO A 609 -28.55 10.52 0.37
N ARG A 610 -28.20 9.33 0.88
CA ARG A 610 -26.85 9.08 1.38
C ARG A 610 -25.89 8.99 0.20
N ALA A 611 -26.23 8.27 -0.86
CA ALA A 611 -25.42 8.23 -2.07
C ALA A 611 -25.25 9.61 -2.73
N GLU A 612 -26.31 10.42 -2.70
CA GLU A 612 -26.29 11.78 -3.23
C GLU A 612 -25.31 12.67 -2.45
N CYS A 613 -25.36 12.63 -1.11
CA CYS A 613 -24.37 13.31 -0.27
C CYS A 613 -22.94 12.87 -0.56
N ARG A 614 -22.72 11.56 -0.72
CA ARG A 614 -21.40 10.99 -1.01
C ARG A 614 -20.82 11.49 -2.31
N ALA A 615 -21.64 11.49 -3.36
CA ALA A 615 -21.23 11.93 -4.69
C ALA A 615 -20.88 13.43 -4.69
N LEU A 616 -21.74 14.26 -4.08
CA LEU A 616 -21.54 15.70 -3.97
C LEU A 616 -20.34 16.06 -3.08
N GLY A 617 -20.18 15.36 -1.95
CA GLY A 617 -19.05 15.55 -1.04
C GLY A 617 -17.72 15.16 -1.67
N ALA A 618 -17.67 14.03 -2.40
CA ALA A 618 -16.47 13.62 -3.13
C ALA A 618 -16.10 14.62 -4.25
N PHE A 619 -17.09 15.13 -4.98
CA PHE A 619 -16.89 16.18 -5.98
C PHE A 619 -16.34 17.47 -5.37
N ALA A 620 -16.99 17.98 -4.31
CA ALA A 620 -16.58 19.19 -3.62
C ALA A 620 -15.16 19.06 -3.08
N THR A 621 -14.84 17.93 -2.44
CA THR A 621 -13.49 17.61 -1.95
C THR A 621 -12.47 17.62 -3.08
N TYR A 622 -12.78 16.98 -4.21
CA TYR A 622 -11.89 16.91 -5.37
C TYR A 622 -11.57 18.30 -5.95
N GLU A 623 -12.59 19.12 -6.16
CA GLU A 623 -12.42 20.48 -6.71
C GLU A 623 -11.66 21.39 -5.72
N LEU A 624 -11.97 21.31 -4.42
CA LEU A 624 -11.25 22.04 -3.37
C LEU A 624 -9.76 21.66 -3.34
N MET A 625 -9.41 20.37 -3.44
CA MET A 625 -8.00 19.93 -3.49
C MET A 625 -7.26 20.42 -4.73
N ARG A 626 -7.97 20.60 -5.84
CA ARG A 626 -7.43 21.18 -7.08
C ARG A 626 -7.38 22.71 -7.04
N GLY A 627 -7.89 23.30 -5.97
CA GLY A 627 -7.98 24.74 -5.79
C GLY A 627 -9.01 25.41 -6.69
N ARG A 628 -10.05 24.70 -7.14
CA ARG A 628 -11.15 25.25 -7.94
C ARG A 628 -12.37 25.47 -7.06
N VAL A 629 -12.93 26.68 -7.07
CA VAL A 629 -14.05 27.09 -6.21
C VAL A 629 -15.38 27.23 -6.95
N ASP A 630 -15.35 27.46 -8.27
CA ASP A 630 -16.51 27.86 -9.08
C ASP A 630 -17.73 26.92 -8.94
N ASN A 631 -17.48 25.60 -8.89
CA ASN A 631 -18.53 24.59 -8.84
C ASN A 631 -18.80 24.06 -7.42
N VAL A 632 -18.01 24.47 -6.42
CA VAL A 632 -18.11 23.95 -5.06
C VAL A 632 -19.33 24.53 -4.35
N ALA A 633 -19.60 25.82 -4.51
CA ALA A 633 -20.76 26.47 -3.89
C ALA A 633 -22.09 25.80 -4.29
N GLY A 634 -22.25 25.51 -5.59
CA GLY A 634 -23.43 24.80 -6.12
C GLY A 634 -23.55 23.38 -5.58
N ALA A 635 -22.44 22.64 -5.51
CA ALA A 635 -22.42 21.30 -4.92
C ALA A 635 -22.81 21.30 -3.44
N LEU A 636 -22.31 22.24 -2.65
CA LEU A 636 -22.66 22.39 -1.23
C LEU A 636 -24.13 22.78 -1.03
N MET A 637 -24.67 23.67 -1.87
CA MET A 637 -26.10 24.02 -1.86
C MET A 637 -26.99 22.82 -2.15
N ALA A 638 -26.59 21.94 -3.07
CA ALA A 638 -27.31 20.69 -3.37
C ALA A 638 -27.12 19.62 -2.28
N MET A 639 -25.95 19.58 -1.63
CA MET A 639 -25.60 18.58 -0.63
C MET A 639 -26.40 18.75 0.67
N ARG A 640 -26.62 19.99 1.13
CA ARG A 640 -27.32 20.27 2.40
C ARG A 640 -28.73 19.65 2.50
N PRO A 641 -29.65 19.81 1.53
CA PRO A 641 -30.96 19.15 1.60
C PRO A 641 -30.87 17.62 1.44
N ALA A 642 -29.87 17.09 0.73
CA ALA A 642 -29.62 15.65 0.70
C ALA A 642 -29.16 15.14 2.08
N ALA A 643 -28.29 15.88 2.77
CA ALA A 643 -27.79 15.53 4.10
C ALA A 643 -28.90 15.55 5.15
N ALA A 644 -29.81 16.53 5.08
CA ALA A 644 -31.01 16.56 5.91
C ALA A 644 -31.91 15.33 5.68
N ARG A 645 -32.12 14.92 4.42
CA ARG A 645 -32.91 13.73 4.07
C ARG A 645 -32.24 12.41 4.47
N ALA A 646 -30.90 12.36 4.51
CA ALA A 646 -30.15 11.17 4.92
C ALA A 646 -30.37 10.80 6.40
N ASN A 647 -30.84 11.76 7.22
CA ASN A 647 -31.16 11.63 8.65
C ASN A 647 -30.00 11.02 9.47
N GLN A 648 -28.78 11.49 9.21
CA GLN A 648 -27.57 11.11 9.94
C GLN A 648 -26.75 12.36 10.26
N PRO A 649 -26.40 12.63 11.53
CA PRO A 649 -25.59 13.80 11.92
C PRO A 649 -24.28 13.92 11.12
N ALA A 650 -23.63 12.78 10.85
CA ALA A 650 -22.39 12.71 10.09
C ALA A 650 -22.49 13.35 8.68
N ALA A 651 -23.61 13.21 7.98
CA ALA A 651 -23.76 13.80 6.63
C ALA A 651 -23.85 15.34 6.68
N LEU A 652 -24.47 15.89 7.73
CA LEU A 652 -24.56 17.34 7.94
C LEU A 652 -23.20 17.90 8.39
N TRP A 653 -22.49 17.20 9.28
CA TRP A 653 -21.13 17.59 9.65
C TRP A 653 -20.19 17.61 8.45
N GLU A 654 -20.32 16.66 7.53
CA GLU A 654 -19.51 16.63 6.30
C GLU A 654 -19.76 17.85 5.42
N GLU A 655 -21.02 18.23 5.21
CA GLU A 655 -21.38 19.43 4.44
C GLU A 655 -20.83 20.71 5.08
N GLU A 656 -21.01 20.87 6.39
CA GLU A 656 -20.50 22.02 7.15
C GLU A 656 -18.96 22.06 7.12
N GLN A 657 -18.30 20.90 7.18
CA GLN A 657 -16.85 20.79 7.13
C GLN A 657 -16.29 21.13 5.74
N LEU A 658 -16.95 20.71 4.66
CA LEU A 658 -16.58 21.10 3.30
C LEU A 658 -16.87 22.57 3.02
N ARG A 659 -17.93 23.13 3.62
CA ARG A 659 -18.22 24.55 3.59
C ARG A 659 -17.13 25.38 4.26
N ALA A 660 -16.60 24.93 5.39
CA ALA A 660 -15.44 25.57 6.01
C ALA A 660 -14.20 25.53 5.10
N GLN A 661 -13.94 24.43 4.37
CA GLN A 661 -12.83 24.38 3.39
C GLN A 661 -13.02 25.38 2.26
N TYR A 662 -14.25 25.51 1.77
CA TYR A 662 -14.58 26.50 0.76
C TYR A 662 -14.33 27.92 1.27
N GLU A 663 -14.79 28.24 2.49
CA GLU A 663 -14.56 29.53 3.17
C GLU A 663 -13.05 29.82 3.34
N ILE A 664 -12.25 28.83 3.76
CA ILE A 664 -10.78 28.93 3.81
C ILE A 664 -10.18 29.24 2.43
N ARG A 665 -10.72 28.64 1.36
CA ARG A 665 -10.18 28.78 0.00
C ARG A 665 -10.43 30.17 -0.57
N ILE A 666 -11.58 30.78 -0.24
CA ILE A 666 -11.92 32.16 -0.60
C ILE A 666 -11.41 33.19 0.43
N CYS A 667 -10.63 32.74 1.43
CA CYS A 667 -10.03 33.56 2.49
C CYS A 667 -11.03 34.24 3.45
N ASP A 668 -12.22 33.67 3.64
CA ASP A 668 -13.16 34.06 4.70
C ASP A 668 -12.84 33.27 5.99
N PHE A 669 -11.74 33.65 6.65
CA PHE A 669 -11.23 32.91 7.81
C PHE A 669 -12.10 33.07 9.05
N GLU A 670 -12.82 34.19 9.19
CA GLU A 670 -13.71 34.42 10.33
C GLU A 670 -14.91 33.46 10.30
N ALA A 671 -15.60 33.37 9.15
CA ALA A 671 -16.71 32.42 8.99
C ALA A 671 -16.25 30.98 9.15
N ALA A 672 -15.11 30.64 8.53
CA ALA A 672 -14.53 29.31 8.63
C ALA A 672 -14.17 28.94 10.08
N HIS A 673 -13.53 29.84 10.83
CA HIS A 673 -13.13 29.60 12.22
C HIS A 673 -14.35 29.37 13.12
N ALA A 674 -15.36 30.23 13.03
CA ALA A 674 -16.60 30.07 13.81
C ALA A 674 -17.27 28.71 13.55
N ARG A 675 -17.31 28.28 12.29
CA ARG A 675 -17.89 27.00 11.87
C ARG A 675 -17.09 25.81 12.40
N VAL A 676 -15.79 25.79 12.15
CA VAL A 676 -14.90 24.68 12.55
C VAL A 676 -14.82 24.58 14.08
N GLN A 677 -14.77 25.71 14.80
CA GLN A 677 -14.74 25.70 16.26
C GLN A 677 -16.05 25.17 16.87
N ARG A 678 -17.19 25.39 16.22
CA ARG A 678 -18.47 24.77 16.61
C ARG A 678 -18.43 23.26 16.39
N LEU A 679 -18.06 22.82 15.19
CA LEU A 679 -17.94 21.38 14.85
C LEU A 679 -16.97 20.65 15.78
N PHE A 680 -15.83 21.26 16.10
CA PHE A 680 -14.83 20.70 17.00
C PHE A 680 -15.41 20.43 18.40
N ARG A 681 -16.25 21.34 18.93
CA ARG A 681 -16.93 21.17 20.23
C ARG A 681 -18.01 20.10 20.19
N GLU A 682 -18.82 20.06 19.13
CA GLU A 682 -19.86 19.05 18.94
C GLU A 682 -19.27 17.63 18.89
N MET A 683 -18.18 17.45 18.12
CA MET A 683 -17.56 16.15 17.91
C MET A 683 -16.77 15.62 19.13
N GLN A 684 -16.37 16.48 20.08
CA GLN A 684 -15.74 16.06 21.34
C GLN A 684 -16.70 15.24 22.22
N GLY A 685 -18.01 15.50 22.14
CA GLY A 685 -19.03 14.79 22.94
C GLY A 685 -19.44 13.41 22.42
N GLU A 686 -19.09 13.06 21.18
CA GLU A 686 -19.58 11.86 20.48
C GLU A 686 -18.46 10.87 20.09
N ALA A 687 -17.33 10.91 20.80
CA ALA A 687 -16.04 10.30 20.46
C ALA A 687 -16.03 8.79 20.11
N GLN A 688 -17.09 8.03 20.42
CA GLN A 688 -17.21 6.60 20.10
C GLN A 688 -18.06 6.26 18.87
N ARG A 689 -18.73 7.24 18.26
CA ARG A 689 -19.66 7.02 17.13
C ARG A 689 -19.29 7.70 15.83
N ALA A 690 -18.18 8.44 15.79
CA ALA A 690 -17.69 9.03 14.55
C ALA A 690 -17.20 7.93 13.59
N VAL A 691 -18.15 7.31 12.89
CA VAL A 691 -17.88 6.45 11.74
C VAL A 691 -17.19 7.34 10.70
N PRO A 692 -16.11 6.88 10.04
CA PRO A 692 -15.60 7.56 8.87
C PRO A 692 -16.73 7.71 7.85
N SER A 693 -17.32 8.89 7.71
CA SER A 693 -18.04 9.21 6.47
C SER A 693 -16.96 9.63 5.48
N PHE A 694 -16.82 8.84 4.42
CA PHE A 694 -16.04 9.18 3.24
C PHE A 694 -14.56 9.45 3.50
N GLN A 695 -13.80 8.35 3.48
CA GLN A 695 -12.35 8.29 3.22
C GLN A 695 -11.43 8.83 4.31
N ILE A 696 -11.87 9.81 5.11
CA ILE A 696 -11.08 10.42 6.17
C ILE A 696 -11.94 10.56 7.41
N HIS A 697 -11.35 10.34 8.57
CA HIS A 697 -12.05 10.49 9.82
C HIS A 697 -12.38 11.98 10.08
N GLN A 698 -13.67 12.31 10.15
CA GLN A 698 -14.17 13.69 10.21
C GLN A 698 -13.57 14.51 11.36
N LYS A 699 -13.50 13.92 12.57
CA LYS A 699 -12.88 14.53 13.75
C LYS A 699 -11.49 15.08 13.45
N MET A 700 -10.62 14.27 12.85
CA MET A 700 -9.25 14.66 12.56
C MET A 700 -9.19 15.69 11.44
N ASN A 701 -10.11 15.64 10.47
CA ASN A 701 -10.22 16.67 9.43
C ASN A 701 -10.61 18.04 10.02
N VAL A 702 -11.54 18.07 10.98
CA VAL A 702 -11.91 19.29 11.73
C VAL A 702 -10.74 19.80 12.57
N GLN A 703 -10.00 18.91 13.24
CA GLN A 703 -8.82 19.30 14.03
C GLN A 703 -7.75 19.98 13.16
N VAL A 704 -7.41 19.41 12.00
CA VAL A 704 -6.37 20.01 11.14
C VAL A 704 -6.78 21.36 10.55
N GLN A 705 -8.07 21.55 10.24
CA GLN A 705 -8.59 22.85 9.82
C GLN A 705 -8.53 23.88 10.94
N LEU A 706 -8.92 23.48 12.16
CA LEU A 706 -8.90 24.37 13.31
C LEU A 706 -7.47 24.79 13.64
N ALA A 707 -6.51 23.87 13.56
CA ALA A 707 -5.10 24.16 13.76
C ALA A 707 -4.59 25.22 12.76
N ALA A 708 -4.88 25.04 11.46
CA ALA A 708 -4.48 25.99 10.43
C ALA A 708 -5.15 27.37 10.60
N LEU A 709 -6.45 27.39 10.89
CA LEU A 709 -7.22 28.63 11.12
C LEU A 709 -6.73 29.38 12.36
N ASN A 710 -6.49 28.68 13.47
CA ASN A 710 -5.93 29.27 14.68
C ASN A 710 -4.60 29.98 14.40
N TRP A 711 -3.73 29.39 13.57
CA TRP A 711 -2.49 30.05 13.16
C TRP A 711 -2.78 31.32 12.33
N LEU A 712 -3.65 31.22 11.32
CA LEU A 712 -3.99 32.35 10.43
C LEU A 712 -4.53 33.57 11.19
N ILE A 713 -5.32 33.35 12.26
CA ILE A 713 -5.90 34.40 13.10
C ILE A 713 -5.03 34.77 14.31
N GLY A 714 -3.78 34.29 14.39
CA GLY A 714 -2.80 34.69 15.42
C GLY A 714 -2.83 33.90 16.74
N ARG A 715 -3.72 32.91 16.89
CA ARG A 715 -3.80 32.02 18.08
C ARG A 715 -2.81 30.87 17.99
N SER A 716 -1.52 31.21 18.07
CA SER A 716 -0.42 30.28 17.77
C SER A 716 -0.33 29.11 18.75
N ARG A 717 -0.66 29.34 20.04
CA ARG A 717 -0.65 28.27 21.04
C ARG A 717 -1.70 27.21 20.74
N ASP A 718 -2.92 27.64 20.44
CA ASP A 718 -4.04 26.75 20.10
C ASP A 718 -3.77 26.02 18.77
N ALA A 719 -3.11 26.69 17.82
CA ALA A 719 -2.75 26.09 16.54
C ALA A 719 -1.83 24.86 16.72
N ILE A 720 -0.74 25.01 17.49
CA ILE A 720 0.22 23.93 17.78
C ILE A 720 -0.47 22.81 18.55
N GLY A 721 -1.17 23.15 19.65
CA GLY A 721 -1.83 22.14 20.49
C GLY A 721 -2.87 21.31 19.74
N VAL A 722 -3.65 21.93 18.86
CA VAL A 722 -4.62 21.19 18.03
C VAL A 722 -3.94 20.36 16.95
N ALA A 723 -2.84 20.82 16.35
CA ALA A 723 -2.06 20.05 15.38
C ALA A 723 -1.46 18.78 16.00
N GLU A 724 -0.87 18.88 17.19
CA GLU A 724 -0.30 17.74 17.92
C GLU A 724 -1.38 16.72 18.30
N MET A 725 -2.53 17.20 18.81
CA MET A 725 -3.69 16.35 19.10
C MET A 725 -4.17 15.61 17.84
N ALA A 726 -4.24 16.29 16.69
CA ALA A 726 -4.64 15.67 15.42
C ALA A 726 -3.67 14.56 14.99
N ALA A 727 -2.36 14.76 15.21
CA ALA A 727 -1.34 13.77 14.88
C ALA A 727 -1.47 12.50 15.74
N VAL A 728 -1.66 12.67 17.05
CA VAL A 728 -1.87 11.55 18.00
C VAL A 728 -3.14 10.78 17.66
N ASP A 729 -4.24 11.48 17.46
CA ASP A 729 -5.53 10.89 17.11
C ASP A 729 -5.47 10.12 15.79
N ALA A 730 -4.83 10.68 14.76
CA ALA A 730 -4.72 10.03 13.45
C ALA A 730 -3.86 8.75 13.50
N GLN A 731 -2.81 8.71 14.33
CA GLN A 731 -1.99 7.51 14.52
C GLN A 731 -2.77 6.37 15.20
N GLN A 732 -3.67 6.69 16.13
CA GLN A 732 -4.45 5.68 16.87
C GLN A 732 -5.53 4.98 16.03
N VAL A 733 -6.13 5.69 15.06
CA VAL A 733 -7.22 5.12 14.23
C VAL A 733 -6.73 4.02 13.28
N GLN A 734 -5.42 3.95 12.99
CA GLN A 734 -4.82 2.99 12.04
C GLN A 734 -5.50 3.01 10.65
N HIS A 735 -5.99 4.18 10.21
CA HIS A 735 -6.56 4.37 8.87
C HIS A 735 -5.62 5.21 8.02
N GLY A 736 -5.10 4.62 6.95
CA GLY A 736 -3.95 5.15 6.25
C GLY A 736 -4.14 6.48 5.54
N LEU A 737 -5.25 6.60 4.82
CA LEU A 737 -5.59 7.83 4.11
C LEU A 737 -5.87 8.99 5.08
N THR A 738 -6.46 8.69 6.25
CA THR A 738 -6.66 9.70 7.32
C THR A 738 -5.32 10.20 7.82
N LEU A 739 -4.39 9.29 8.13
CA LEU A 739 -3.07 9.65 8.62
C LEU A 739 -2.29 10.50 7.62
N VAL A 740 -2.25 10.07 6.35
CA VAL A 740 -1.59 10.83 5.28
C VAL A 740 -2.20 12.21 5.11
N HIS A 741 -3.52 12.32 5.05
CA HIS A 741 -4.18 13.63 4.91
C HIS A 741 -3.91 14.55 6.10
N CYS A 742 -4.07 14.04 7.34
CA CYS A 742 -3.90 14.88 8.53
C CYS A 742 -2.47 15.44 8.62
N LEU A 743 -1.47 14.59 8.39
CA LEU A 743 -0.08 15.01 8.39
C LEU A 743 0.22 15.94 7.20
N ALA A 744 -0.22 15.59 5.99
CA ALA A 744 0.17 16.28 4.77
C ALA A 744 -0.57 17.61 4.51
N GLN A 745 -1.78 17.78 5.02
CA GLN A 745 -2.59 18.98 4.79
C GLN A 745 -2.65 19.90 6.01
N GLY A 746 -2.47 19.36 7.21
CA GLY A 746 -2.65 20.10 8.46
C GLY A 746 -1.39 20.22 9.29
N VAL A 747 -1.05 19.12 9.96
CA VAL A 747 -0.08 19.10 11.06
C VAL A 747 1.28 19.65 10.63
N VAL A 748 1.86 19.08 9.57
CA VAL A 748 3.19 19.48 9.10
C VAL A 748 3.19 20.93 8.64
N TRP A 749 2.14 21.34 7.92
CA TRP A 749 2.02 22.72 7.45
C TRP A 749 1.94 23.70 8.63
N THR A 750 1.02 23.48 9.58
CA THR A 750 0.83 24.38 10.73
C THR A 750 2.10 24.52 11.57
N LEU A 751 2.80 23.42 11.86
CA LEU A 751 4.04 23.46 12.63
C LEU A 751 5.17 24.19 11.88
N ILE A 752 5.29 24.01 10.55
CA ILE A 752 6.22 24.79 9.72
C ILE A 752 5.90 26.28 9.81
N GLN A 753 4.61 26.65 9.72
CA GLN A 753 4.19 28.04 9.78
C GLN A 753 4.41 28.67 11.17
N ALA A 754 4.31 27.89 12.24
CA ALA A 754 4.63 28.33 13.59
C ALA A 754 6.16 28.48 13.85
N GLY A 755 6.98 27.86 13.00
CA GLY A 755 8.44 27.85 13.10
C GLY A 755 9.02 26.67 13.91
N GLU A 756 8.23 25.63 14.15
CA GLU A 756 8.58 24.46 14.97
C GLU A 756 9.31 23.37 14.15
N TYR A 757 10.43 23.70 13.52
CA TYR A 757 11.08 22.83 12.53
C TYR A 757 11.57 21.48 13.07
N GLU A 758 12.07 21.44 14.30
CA GLU A 758 12.52 20.20 14.92
C GLU A 758 11.35 19.27 15.26
N ALA A 759 10.24 19.84 15.78
CA ALA A 759 9.03 19.09 16.10
C ALA A 759 8.34 18.50 14.85
N VAL A 760 8.58 19.07 13.66
CA VAL A 760 8.04 18.56 12.39
C VAL A 760 8.70 17.25 11.93
N LEU A 761 9.96 16.99 12.29
CA LEU A 761 10.73 15.87 11.74
C LEU A 761 10.06 14.49 11.96
N PRO A 762 9.58 14.12 13.17
CA PRO A 762 8.90 12.84 13.37
C PRO A 762 7.59 12.72 12.56
N HIS A 763 6.90 13.84 12.32
CA HIS A 763 5.66 13.87 11.55
C HIS A 763 5.90 13.67 10.05
N ILE A 764 6.96 14.27 9.48
CA ILE A 764 7.37 14.03 8.09
C ILE A 764 7.75 12.56 7.90
N GLU A 765 8.47 11.99 8.85
CA GLU A 765 8.86 10.58 8.81
C GLU A 765 7.64 9.66 8.83
N THR A 766 6.71 9.93 9.76
CA THR A 766 5.43 9.22 9.82
C THR A 766 4.63 9.37 8.52
N LEU A 767 4.57 10.56 7.93
CA LEU A 767 3.87 10.82 6.67
C LEU A 767 4.49 10.01 5.53
N ARG A 768 5.82 10.05 5.38
CA ARG A 768 6.53 9.31 4.34
C ARG A 768 6.25 7.82 4.48
N SER A 769 6.42 7.30 5.69
CA SER A 769 6.11 5.92 6.05
C SER A 769 4.66 5.55 5.69
N ALA A 770 3.68 6.39 6.05
CA ALA A 770 2.27 6.18 5.78
C ALA A 770 1.91 6.21 4.27
N VAL A 771 2.50 7.12 3.50
CA VAL A 771 2.29 7.21 2.04
C VAL A 771 2.68 5.91 1.35
N TYR A 772 3.84 5.35 1.73
CA TYR A 772 4.25 4.05 1.22
C TYR A 772 3.38 2.93 1.79
N ARG A 773 3.21 2.87 3.11
CA ARG A 773 2.42 1.84 3.82
C ARG A 773 0.96 1.75 3.36
N HIS A 774 0.39 2.82 2.82
CA HIS A 774 -1.00 2.81 2.37
C HIS A 774 -1.14 2.95 0.85
N GLY A 775 -0.04 2.77 0.10
CA GLY A 775 -0.08 2.66 -1.35
C GLY A 775 -0.56 3.93 -2.04
N ILE A 776 -0.40 5.09 -1.39
CA ILE A 776 -0.89 6.39 -1.87
C ILE A 776 0.23 7.12 -2.61
N ALA A 777 0.86 6.43 -3.56
CA ALA A 777 2.11 6.88 -4.21
C ALA A 777 2.01 8.28 -4.86
N ALA A 778 0.79 8.71 -5.24
CA ALA A 778 0.53 10.07 -5.73
C ALA A 778 0.94 11.18 -4.74
N TRP A 779 1.11 10.86 -3.45
CA TRP A 779 1.46 11.80 -2.38
C TRP A 779 2.94 11.76 -1.99
N VAL A 780 3.77 10.90 -2.59
CA VAL A 780 5.22 10.88 -2.36
C VAL A 780 5.85 12.26 -2.57
N PRO A 781 5.53 13.02 -3.64
CA PRO A 781 6.10 14.35 -3.83
C PRO A 781 5.80 15.32 -2.68
N VAL A 782 4.69 15.13 -1.95
CA VAL A 782 4.35 15.97 -0.80
C VAL A 782 5.28 15.70 0.38
N ALA A 783 5.52 14.42 0.71
CA ALA A 783 6.45 14.05 1.78
C ALA A 783 7.88 14.50 1.48
N ASP A 784 8.31 14.36 0.21
CA ASP A 784 9.62 14.81 -0.24
C ASP A 784 9.76 16.33 -0.19
N THR A 785 8.69 17.07 -0.53
CA THR A 785 8.65 18.53 -0.43
C THR A 785 8.87 18.98 1.01
N TYR A 786 8.10 18.44 1.97
CA TYR A 786 8.27 18.82 3.37
C TYR A 786 9.67 18.51 3.90
N SER A 787 10.24 17.38 3.48
CA SER A 787 11.60 16.99 3.86
C SER A 787 12.65 17.96 3.32
N ALA A 788 12.53 18.36 2.05
CA ALA A 788 13.44 19.31 1.43
C ALA A 788 13.34 20.70 2.08
N VAL A 789 12.11 21.16 2.35
CA VAL A 789 11.84 22.46 3.00
C VAL A 789 12.40 22.50 4.42
N ILE A 790 12.15 21.48 5.25
CA ILE A 790 12.67 21.45 6.63
C ILE A 790 14.20 21.37 6.66
N ALA A 791 14.82 20.55 5.80
CA ALA A 791 16.28 20.48 5.71
C ALA A 791 16.90 21.85 5.35
N ALA A 792 16.25 22.58 4.45
CA ALA A 792 16.65 23.92 4.04
C ALA A 792 16.53 24.95 5.19
N TYR A 793 15.49 24.87 6.03
CA TYR A 793 15.35 25.76 7.19
C TYR A 793 16.31 25.42 8.34
N LEU A 794 16.68 24.16 8.51
CA LEU A 794 17.64 23.72 9.55
C LEU A 794 19.11 23.95 9.17
N GLY A 795 19.38 24.56 8.01
CA GLY A 795 20.75 24.87 7.57
C GLY A 795 21.61 23.64 7.26
N GLN A 796 21.01 22.46 7.09
CA GLN A 796 21.71 21.28 6.58
C GLN A 796 22.04 21.55 5.12
N LYS A 797 23.31 21.87 4.77
CA LYS A 797 23.79 22.23 3.41
C LYS A 797 22.88 21.65 2.32
N PRO A 798 21.83 22.39 1.89
CA PRO A 798 20.83 21.79 1.05
C PRO A 798 21.45 21.67 -0.33
N ASP A 799 21.53 20.45 -0.85
CA ASP A 799 21.76 20.24 -2.27
C ASP A 799 20.71 21.08 -3.03
N PRO A 800 21.12 22.13 -3.78
CA PRO A 800 20.20 23.03 -4.48
C PRO A 800 19.24 22.29 -5.42
N ALA A 801 19.64 21.09 -5.88
CA ALA A 801 18.79 20.23 -6.70
C ALA A 801 17.60 19.63 -5.93
N ARG A 802 17.64 19.55 -4.59
CA ARG A 802 16.54 18.99 -3.77
C ARG A 802 15.29 19.85 -3.81
N LEU A 803 15.40 21.16 -3.60
CA LEU A 803 14.25 22.07 -3.65
C LEU A 803 13.68 22.20 -5.07
N ARG A 804 14.55 22.22 -6.09
CA ARG A 804 14.12 22.12 -7.50
C ARG A 804 13.39 20.82 -7.80
N SER A 805 13.91 19.69 -7.33
CA SER A 805 13.26 18.38 -7.47
C SER A 805 11.90 18.33 -6.76
N ALA A 806 11.76 18.98 -5.60
CA ALA A 806 10.48 19.10 -4.91
C ALA A 806 9.46 19.90 -5.74
N PHE A 807 9.87 21.05 -6.30
CA PHE A 807 9.04 21.85 -7.20
C PHE A 807 8.55 21.04 -8.41
N TYR A 808 9.46 20.42 -9.15
CA TYR A 808 9.08 19.61 -10.31
C TYR A 808 8.27 18.37 -9.94
N GLY A 809 8.54 17.76 -8.78
CA GLY A 809 7.76 16.63 -8.26
C GLY A 809 6.30 17.00 -7.99
N VAL A 810 6.05 18.14 -7.33
CA VAL A 810 4.68 18.63 -7.07
C VAL A 810 4.01 19.08 -8.37
N ARG A 811 4.71 19.86 -9.20
CA ARG A 811 4.21 20.33 -10.51
C ARG A 811 3.86 19.18 -11.45
N ALA A 812 4.69 18.14 -11.50
CA ALA A 812 4.42 16.91 -12.23
C ALA A 812 3.51 15.94 -11.47
N GLY A 813 3.05 16.28 -10.28
CA GLY A 813 2.14 15.47 -9.45
C GLY A 813 0.71 15.41 -9.98
N VAL A 814 -0.18 14.71 -9.26
CA VAL A 814 -1.64 14.78 -9.51
C VAL A 814 -2.17 16.17 -9.13
N ALA A 815 -3.30 16.61 -9.70
CA ALA A 815 -3.80 17.96 -9.49
C ALA A 815 -4.09 18.28 -8.01
N GLN A 816 -4.49 17.27 -7.24
CA GLN A 816 -4.83 17.35 -5.81
C GLN A 816 -3.63 17.69 -4.90
N ILE A 817 -2.40 17.46 -5.36
CA ILE A 817 -1.20 17.78 -4.59
C ILE A 817 -0.57 19.12 -4.99
N ARG A 818 -1.03 19.74 -6.10
CA ARG A 818 -0.55 21.04 -6.61
C ARG A 818 -1.20 22.21 -5.87
N HIS A 819 -1.16 22.15 -4.55
CA HIS A 819 -1.74 23.19 -3.71
C HIS A 819 -0.78 24.38 -3.59
N ASP A 820 -1.27 25.60 -3.77
CA ASP A 820 -0.49 26.85 -3.77
C ASP A 820 0.41 26.97 -2.53
N ALA A 821 -0.13 26.63 -1.34
CA ALA A 821 0.61 26.60 -0.07
C ALA A 821 1.95 25.84 -0.13
N ARG A 822 2.05 24.77 -0.92
CA ARG A 822 3.29 23.98 -1.04
C ARG A 822 4.32 24.70 -1.90
N PHE A 823 3.89 25.35 -2.98
CA PHE A 823 4.77 26.18 -3.79
C PHE A 823 5.30 27.37 -3.00
N THR A 824 4.46 27.98 -2.16
CA THR A 824 4.87 29.03 -1.22
C THR A 824 5.96 28.56 -0.26
N LEU A 825 5.83 27.37 0.33
CA LEU A 825 6.85 26.79 1.20
C LEU A 825 8.17 26.51 0.47
N ILE A 826 8.10 26.01 -0.77
CA ILE A 826 9.31 25.75 -1.59
C ILE A 826 10.02 27.06 -1.92
N ALA A 827 9.28 28.08 -2.37
CA ALA A 827 9.83 29.39 -2.71
C ALA A 827 10.46 30.10 -1.49
N ASP A 828 9.79 30.06 -0.33
CA ASP A 828 10.34 30.63 0.91
C ASP A 828 11.62 29.92 1.36
N ALA A 829 11.67 28.58 1.28
CA ALA A 829 12.87 27.81 1.57
C ALA A 829 14.03 28.11 0.59
N MET A 830 13.73 28.33 -0.70
CA MET A 830 14.70 28.75 -1.72
C MET A 830 15.26 30.14 -1.42
N ILE A 831 14.41 31.11 -1.09
CA ILE A 831 14.81 32.48 -0.70
C ILE A 831 15.70 32.44 0.54
N ALA A 832 15.33 31.68 1.56
CA ALA A 832 16.12 31.51 2.79
C ALA A 832 17.51 30.93 2.54
N ASN A 833 17.74 30.27 1.40
CA ASN A 833 19.01 29.67 1.00
C ASN A 833 19.69 30.38 -0.19
N GLY A 834 19.24 31.59 -0.55
CA GLY A 834 19.89 32.40 -1.57
C GLY A 834 19.56 32.00 -3.02
N GLN A 835 18.57 31.15 -3.26
CA GLN A 835 18.18 30.67 -4.59
C GLN A 835 17.09 31.56 -5.24
N ALA A 836 17.41 32.84 -5.49
CA ALA A 836 16.44 33.83 -5.99
C ALA A 836 15.81 33.44 -7.34
N ASP A 837 16.62 32.96 -8.29
CA ASP A 837 16.15 32.61 -9.64
C ASP A 837 15.18 31.41 -9.62
N ASP A 838 15.52 30.37 -8.85
CA ASP A 838 14.65 29.21 -8.68
C ASP A 838 13.33 29.61 -8.00
N ALA A 839 13.39 30.47 -6.97
CA ALA A 839 12.20 30.97 -6.29
C ALA A 839 11.30 31.81 -7.22
N ALA A 840 11.90 32.64 -8.08
CA ALA A 840 11.18 33.39 -9.12
C ALA A 840 10.43 32.45 -10.08
N GLU A 841 11.05 31.35 -10.53
CA GLU A 841 10.39 30.35 -11.38
C GLU A 841 9.15 29.75 -10.68
N VAL A 842 9.29 29.38 -9.41
CA VAL A 842 8.18 28.82 -8.62
C VAL A 842 7.03 29.82 -8.48
N LEU A 843 7.33 31.07 -8.12
CA LEU A 843 6.32 32.11 -7.95
C LEU A 843 5.62 32.44 -9.27
N GLN A 844 6.38 32.57 -10.36
CA GLN A 844 5.82 32.83 -11.68
C GLN A 844 4.88 31.70 -12.12
N HIS A 845 5.26 30.44 -11.88
CA HIS A 845 4.40 29.29 -12.18
C HIS A 845 3.04 29.39 -11.47
N VAL A 846 3.00 29.79 -10.20
CA VAL A 846 1.74 29.92 -9.45
C VAL A 846 0.87 31.03 -10.04
N PHE A 847 1.43 32.19 -10.35
CA PHE A 847 0.68 33.30 -10.96
C PHE A 847 0.20 32.98 -12.39
N ASP A 848 0.95 32.19 -13.16
CA ASP A 848 0.56 31.78 -14.51
C ASP A 848 -0.57 30.74 -14.52
N THR A 849 -0.65 29.91 -13.47
CA THR A 849 -1.56 28.77 -13.42
C THR A 849 -2.79 28.99 -12.55
N SER A 850 -2.79 30.03 -11.72
CA SER A 850 -3.85 30.36 -10.79
C SER A 850 -4.22 31.84 -10.90
N ALA A 851 -5.44 32.12 -11.37
CA ALA A 851 -5.95 33.49 -11.47
C ALA A 851 -6.11 34.15 -10.08
N GLU A 852 -6.55 33.36 -9.09
CA GLU A 852 -6.71 33.77 -7.69
C GLU A 852 -5.99 32.77 -6.76
N PRO A 853 -4.67 32.91 -6.61
CA PRO A 853 -3.89 31.96 -5.81
C PRO A 853 -4.21 32.09 -4.33
N TRP A 854 -4.28 30.95 -3.65
CA TRP A 854 -4.46 30.92 -2.19
C TRP A 854 -3.23 31.53 -1.51
N GLY A 855 -3.46 32.42 -0.53
CA GLY A 855 -2.36 33.10 0.15
C GLY A 855 -1.63 34.10 -0.75
N LYS A 856 -2.35 34.79 -1.65
CA LYS A 856 -1.83 35.86 -2.51
C LYS A 856 -0.91 36.85 -1.78
N CYS A 857 -1.25 37.22 -0.53
CA CYS A 857 -0.41 38.09 0.29
C CYS A 857 1.00 37.52 0.51
N GLU A 858 1.12 36.22 0.82
CA GLU A 858 2.40 35.57 1.06
C GLU A 858 3.19 35.43 -0.24
N LEU A 859 2.53 35.13 -1.36
CA LEU A 859 3.18 35.10 -2.68
C LEU A 859 3.75 36.47 -3.08
N LEU A 860 3.01 37.56 -2.82
CA LEU A 860 3.48 38.93 -3.04
C LEU A 860 4.67 39.27 -2.14
N ARG A 861 4.63 38.87 -0.86
CA ARG A 861 5.74 39.03 0.09
C ARG A 861 7.01 38.30 -0.38
N LEU A 862 6.89 37.05 -0.82
CA LEU A 862 8.03 36.29 -1.35
C LEU A 862 8.57 36.88 -2.65
N LYS A 863 7.69 37.37 -3.54
CA LYS A 863 8.11 38.06 -4.76
C LYS A 863 8.88 39.34 -4.43
N ALA A 864 8.46 40.09 -3.41
CA ALA A 864 9.20 41.26 -2.93
C ALA A 864 10.60 40.89 -2.42
N ALA A 865 10.75 39.78 -1.69
CA ALA A 865 12.05 39.30 -1.24
C ALA A 865 12.99 38.96 -2.41
N VAL A 866 12.47 38.32 -3.46
CA VAL A 866 13.24 38.05 -4.70
C VAL A 866 13.67 39.36 -5.39
N GLU A 867 12.77 40.33 -5.54
CA GLU A 867 13.11 41.63 -6.13
C GLU A 867 14.14 42.39 -5.29
N GLN A 868 14.09 42.26 -3.96
CA GLN A 868 15.10 42.82 -3.06
C GLN A 868 16.48 42.17 -3.25
N MET A 869 16.55 40.84 -3.36
CA MET A 869 17.79 40.12 -3.66
C MET A 869 18.39 40.52 -5.02
N ASN A 870 17.52 40.89 -5.96
CA ASN A 870 17.89 41.41 -7.28
C ASN A 870 18.22 42.93 -7.30
N GLY A 871 18.25 43.58 -6.14
CA GLY A 871 18.60 45.00 -6.00
C GLY A 871 17.49 45.98 -6.43
N ARG A 872 16.24 45.53 -6.58
CA ARG A 872 15.10 46.34 -7.05
C ARG A 872 14.17 46.74 -5.90
N ALA A 873 14.71 47.49 -4.94
CA ALA A 873 14.02 47.87 -3.71
C ALA A 873 12.67 48.59 -3.92
N GLY A 874 12.53 49.42 -4.97
CA GLY A 874 11.28 50.11 -5.29
C GLY A 874 10.14 49.16 -5.63
N HIS A 875 10.39 48.16 -6.49
CA HIS A 875 9.40 47.13 -6.82
C HIS A 875 9.08 46.23 -5.62
N ALA A 876 10.10 45.89 -4.83
CA ALA A 876 9.90 45.12 -3.59
C ALA A 876 8.96 45.84 -2.62
N ARG A 877 9.10 47.17 -2.47
CA ARG A 877 8.22 47.99 -1.64
C ARG A 877 6.77 47.95 -2.13
N ASP A 878 6.53 48.19 -3.41
CA ASP A 878 5.17 48.23 -3.97
C ASP A 878 4.46 46.88 -3.83
N LEU A 879 5.22 45.78 -4.00
CA LEU A 879 4.76 44.42 -3.74
C LEU A 879 4.42 44.17 -2.25
N LEU A 880 5.22 44.70 -1.31
CA LEU A 880 4.94 44.56 0.13
C LEU A 880 3.70 45.36 0.56
N PHE A 881 3.46 46.56 0.01
CA PHE A 881 2.22 47.28 0.25
C PHE A 881 1.00 46.46 -0.21
N SER A 882 1.07 45.92 -1.43
CA SER A 882 0.01 45.03 -1.95
C SER A 882 -0.14 43.75 -1.10
N ALA A 883 0.95 43.24 -0.53
CA ALA A 883 0.91 42.09 0.37
C ALA A 883 0.20 42.41 1.70
N VAL A 884 0.47 43.58 2.30
CA VAL A 884 -0.19 44.05 3.53
C VAL A 884 -1.69 44.26 3.30
N GLU A 885 -2.07 44.92 2.19
CA GLU A 885 -3.48 45.13 1.82
C GLU A 885 -4.21 43.80 1.66
N ALA A 886 -3.62 42.85 0.92
CA ALA A 886 -4.20 41.53 0.72
C ALA A 886 -4.31 40.73 2.04
N ALA A 887 -3.32 40.83 2.93
CA ALA A 887 -3.36 40.14 4.22
C ALA A 887 -4.48 40.70 5.11
N ARG A 888 -4.62 42.02 5.19
CA ARG A 888 -5.69 42.69 5.95
C ARG A 888 -7.07 42.36 5.38
N ALA A 889 -7.23 42.36 4.06
CA ALA A 889 -8.48 42.00 3.41
C ALA A 889 -8.93 40.56 3.71
N SER A 890 -7.98 39.64 3.93
CA SER A 890 -8.27 38.26 4.34
C SER A 890 -8.57 38.09 5.84
N GLY A 891 -8.33 39.11 6.66
CA GLY A 891 -8.42 39.01 8.12
C GLY A 891 -7.30 38.17 8.78
N SER A 892 -6.24 37.80 8.05
CA SER A 892 -5.14 37.03 8.62
C SER A 892 -4.17 37.91 9.42
N ILE A 893 -4.14 37.71 10.73
CA ILE A 893 -3.20 38.39 11.63
C ILE A 893 -1.77 37.90 11.40
N ALA A 894 -1.58 36.59 11.18
CA ALA A 894 -0.25 36.02 10.96
C ALA A 894 0.40 36.51 9.66
N TRP A 895 -0.34 36.55 8.55
CA TRP A 895 0.20 37.10 7.30
C TRP A 895 0.42 38.60 7.37
N THR A 896 -0.44 39.34 8.08
CA THR A 896 -0.25 40.77 8.30
C THR A 896 1.04 41.03 9.09
N LEU A 897 1.32 40.26 10.14
CA LEU A 897 2.57 40.33 10.90
C LEU A 897 3.80 40.13 9.99
N ARG A 898 3.80 39.11 9.14
CA ARG A 898 4.92 38.84 8.22
C ARG A 898 5.13 39.97 7.21
N ALA A 899 4.07 40.38 6.52
CA ALA A 899 4.16 41.40 5.48
C ALA A 899 4.59 42.76 6.05
N VAL A 900 4.04 43.17 7.20
CA VAL A 900 4.43 44.41 7.88
C VAL A 900 5.86 44.31 8.42
N SER A 901 6.29 43.16 8.97
CA SER A 901 7.68 42.99 9.43
C SER A 901 8.71 43.18 8.30
N ASP A 902 8.45 42.59 7.13
CA ASP A 902 9.33 42.73 5.96
C ASP A 902 9.26 44.16 5.38
N LEU A 903 8.08 44.81 5.37
CA LEU A 903 7.93 46.22 4.98
C LEU A 903 8.71 47.16 5.90
N THR A 904 8.60 46.98 7.23
CA THR A 904 9.34 47.80 8.20
C THR A 904 10.84 47.58 8.06
N SER A 905 11.27 46.34 7.80
CA SER A 905 12.68 46.02 7.52
C SER A 905 13.22 46.75 6.29
N LEU A 906 12.43 46.85 5.21
CA LEU A 906 12.81 47.59 4.00
C LEU A 906 12.81 49.12 4.21
N SER A 907 12.01 49.62 5.15
CA SER A 907 11.80 51.05 5.42
C SER A 907 12.89 51.73 6.26
N GLN A 908 13.91 50.99 6.71
CA GLN A 908 14.93 51.50 7.61
C GLN A 908 15.60 52.77 7.05
N GLY A 909 15.53 53.87 7.81
CA GLY A 909 16.11 55.16 7.45
C GLY A 909 15.30 56.00 6.46
N MET A 910 14.07 55.61 6.11
CA MET A 910 13.18 56.35 5.19
C MET A 910 12.03 57.06 5.94
N GLU A 911 11.49 58.15 5.37
CA GLU A 911 10.43 58.97 6.02
C GLU A 911 9.15 58.19 6.38
N TRP A 912 8.79 57.19 5.57
CA TRP A 912 7.61 56.35 5.75
C TRP A 912 7.83 55.17 6.72
N GLY A 913 9.04 54.99 7.25
CA GLY A 913 9.35 53.92 8.21
C GLY A 913 8.67 54.09 9.58
N ARG A 914 8.28 55.31 9.96
CA ARG A 914 7.57 55.56 11.23
C ARG A 914 6.15 54.98 11.25
N GLU A 915 5.44 55.03 10.13
CA GLU A 915 4.08 54.49 10.02
C GLU A 915 4.11 52.95 10.07
N SER A 916 5.01 52.32 9.32
CA SER A 916 5.22 50.87 9.34
C SER A 916 5.68 50.34 10.72
N LEU A 917 6.46 51.13 11.46
CA LEU A 917 6.90 50.79 12.82
C LEU A 917 5.75 50.83 13.83
N SER A 918 4.87 51.85 13.73
CA SER A 918 3.66 51.95 14.55
C SER A 918 2.73 50.76 14.27
N ASP A 919 2.53 50.44 12.99
CA ASP A 919 1.72 49.29 12.55
C ASP A 919 2.29 47.97 13.08
N LEU A 920 3.61 47.76 13.00
CA LEU A 920 4.27 46.57 13.52
C LEU A 920 4.08 46.42 15.04
N THR A 921 4.17 47.53 15.78
CA THR A 921 3.95 47.55 17.24
C THR A 921 2.54 47.13 17.58
N ALA A 922 1.53 47.73 16.95
CA ALA A 922 0.12 47.42 17.18
C ALA A 922 -0.21 45.94 16.85
N ILE A 923 0.37 45.39 15.78
CA ILE A 923 0.20 43.98 15.44
C ILE A 923 0.87 43.09 16.49
N CYS A 924 2.10 43.38 16.94
CA CYS A 924 2.76 42.60 17.98
C CYS A 924 2.01 42.57 19.32
N GLU A 925 1.30 43.66 19.67
CA GLU A 925 0.42 43.75 20.84
C GLU A 925 -0.80 42.82 20.73
N SER A 926 -1.33 42.61 19.52
CA SER A 926 -2.45 41.66 19.29
C SER A 926 -2.10 40.20 19.63
N PHE A 927 -0.81 39.86 19.76
CA PHE A 927 -0.31 38.55 20.21
C PHE A 927 0.00 38.51 21.72
N ALA A 928 -0.48 39.45 22.53
CA ALA A 928 -0.22 39.46 23.97
C ALA A 928 -0.72 38.17 24.65
N GLY A 929 0.17 37.45 25.35
CA GLY A 929 -0.12 36.18 26.02
C GLY A 929 -0.06 34.92 25.15
N GLU A 930 0.14 35.07 23.84
CA GLU A 930 0.28 33.95 22.89
C GLU A 930 1.66 33.29 22.93
N TYR A 931 1.78 32.14 22.28
CA TYR A 931 3.06 31.47 22.07
C TYR A 931 3.97 32.29 21.13
N GLU A 932 5.25 32.45 21.50
CA GLU A 932 6.22 33.23 20.72
C GLU A 932 6.73 32.47 19.48
N THR A 933 5.99 32.60 18.37
CA THR A 933 6.42 32.09 17.06
C THR A 933 7.72 32.74 16.59
N ARG A 934 8.40 32.10 15.62
CA ARG A 934 9.62 32.65 14.99
C ARG A 934 9.40 34.07 14.46
N ASP A 935 8.27 34.30 13.79
CA ASP A 935 7.93 35.59 13.18
C ASP A 935 7.69 36.66 14.24
N LEU A 936 6.99 36.33 15.34
CA LEU A 936 6.76 37.26 16.44
C LEU A 936 8.07 37.60 17.18
N ARG A 937 8.95 36.62 17.39
CA ARG A 937 10.28 36.84 17.97
C ARG A 937 11.14 37.74 17.09
N ARG A 938 11.11 37.54 15.77
CA ARG A 938 11.81 38.39 14.79
C ARG A 938 11.28 39.82 14.83
N ALA A 939 9.96 40.00 14.82
CA ALA A 939 9.31 41.31 14.89
C ALA A 939 9.64 42.06 16.19
N ARG A 940 9.52 41.40 17.34
CA ARG A 940 9.85 42.01 18.66
C ARG A 940 11.32 42.37 18.80
N ARG A 941 12.22 41.49 18.34
CA ARG A 941 13.66 41.79 18.32
C ARG A 941 13.92 43.02 17.46
N PHE A 942 13.31 43.10 16.29
CA PHE A 942 13.44 44.23 15.39
C PHE A 942 12.90 45.54 16.01
N LEU A 943 11.76 45.49 16.71
CA LEU A 943 11.25 46.64 17.46
C LEU A 943 12.22 47.08 18.57
N THR A 944 12.88 46.13 19.24
CA THR A 944 13.87 46.40 20.31
C THR A 944 15.16 46.99 19.76
N GLU A 945 15.58 46.61 18.55
CA GLU A 945 16.78 47.15 17.88
C GLU A 945 16.58 48.58 17.35
N LEU A 946 15.33 49.02 17.17
CA LEU A 946 14.97 50.35 16.66
C LEU A 946 14.49 51.35 17.74
N SER A 947 14.15 50.86 18.94
CA SER A 947 13.84 51.66 20.13
C SER A 947 15.12 52.08 20.85
#